data_AF-A0A1F6PU40-F1
#
_entry.id   AF-A0A1F6PU40-F1
#
_cell.length_a   1.000
_cell.length_b   1.000
_cell.length_c   1.000
_cell.angle_alpha   90.00
_cell.angle_beta   90.00
_cell.angle_gamma   90.00
#
_symmetry.space_group_name_H-M   'P 1'
#
loop_
_entity.id
_entity.type
_entity.pdbx_description
1 polymer ?
#
loop_
_entity_poly.entity_id
_entity_poly.type
_entity_poly.pdbx_seq_one_letter_code
_entity_poly.pdbx_strand_id
1 'polypeptide(L)'
;MPSNLIISKIGVDNLTVIFNELKSIYRIEEVIPERRDYIINQVRKYGYLPYPHIKALEELTPAETIIGLEEKLSLNQTYHNGKFVFKDNEISPVKRAGFADSSWIKTDQHSIKLINLAGLGNGNKSEEPGKFIDWLKQLLILPAGNVENGILATTVYLIPFHPRDFGCAYLPTSSGVSPNLEDSLLKEKMKLNVQDQVKLFLILAQLAGHPTMYDVLPQTGRFSKTVLANPHVARWFDIRELISLLKNDLCEIAEGLKQQFHLGDVDYIREIIEASLMGQYEYIPDHLQHLSDKMEEELDHKRKLYSYELINKQNQEVLHKRIKKIINEMVGKGENADIQEGDITNQGEIIGELIKQGLWPAPGGAWCSAGIPIFNKMSKGAGFPLFTHYDYQGKDVTELANLDCQTPYYFVYLETGEYNEKVIDFYINFLKKIQADYNFDGFRVDHIDHIVDAYSESELGKPISYRAPKAVLGKANRELKKEIPHFATLAEYMLWDNYFKEYHQFMEFDLLWGSDIVSQYLKNVARIIEDNKELEEYNSTVEKGNPRLSILKTYNNQDGEFRAIDQYPAQLSEAGALFKWFKFKFLPNGPTAQRPLLYIDGDESFTKTGIEKVIGMEISMERENNYEFYRKFDAISRFALHNDFTHSGVAEIHQSNEDKSGFVSWLINKELGMGDDEKLFIIANENPPTQVVRKYHEDGTVEIINQTSGPIYNKESYIPEGFKVASEYILPEDSLDFTEITDISNISDNKLTFEKLEPSEFHIYKLQR
;
A
#
# COMPACT_ATOMS: atom_id res chain seq x y z
N MET A 1 27.31 35.36 6.92
CA MET A 1 26.72 34.05 7.22
C MET A 1 25.96 34.14 8.54
N PRO A 2 24.65 33.90 8.58
CA PRO A 2 23.99 33.47 9.80
C PRO A 2 23.92 31.94 9.82
N SER A 3 24.84 31.34 10.57
CA SER A 3 24.77 29.99 11.10
C SER A 3 23.69 29.88 12.18
N ASN A 4 23.03 28.73 12.26
CA ASN A 4 21.96 28.31 13.20
C ASN A 4 20.52 28.39 12.67
N LEU A 5 20.25 27.71 11.54
CA LEU A 5 18.92 27.12 11.30
C LEU A 5 18.84 25.84 12.12
N ILE A 6 18.45 25.95 13.39
CA ILE A 6 17.98 24.79 14.15
C ILE A 6 16.55 24.55 13.67
N ILE A 7 16.39 23.59 12.77
CA ILE A 7 15.14 23.22 12.10
C ILE A 7 14.27 22.45 13.10
N SER A 8 13.67 23.13 14.06
CA SER A 8 12.62 22.52 14.88
C SER A 8 11.22 22.69 14.27
N LYS A 9 11.09 23.51 13.22
CA LYS A 9 9.90 23.61 12.36
C LYS A 9 10.25 24.30 11.02
N ILE A 10 9.97 23.66 9.88
CA ILE A 10 10.08 24.31 8.56
C ILE A 10 8.85 25.23 8.41
N GLY A 11 9.01 26.52 8.73
CA GLY A 11 8.02 27.58 8.48
C GLY A 11 8.30 28.36 7.20
N VAL A 12 7.40 29.28 6.82
CA VAL A 12 7.44 30.05 5.55
C VAL A 12 8.78 30.74 5.28
N ASP A 13 9.33 31.45 6.28
CA ASP A 13 10.59 32.20 6.13
C ASP A 13 11.78 31.27 5.94
N ASN A 14 11.85 30.18 6.71
CA ASN A 14 12.91 29.19 6.60
C ASN A 14 12.82 28.44 5.26
N LEU A 15 11.62 28.12 4.78
CA LEU A 15 11.41 27.43 3.51
C LEU A 15 11.85 28.30 2.32
N THR A 16 11.58 29.61 2.35
CA THR A 16 12.03 30.55 1.31
C THR A 16 13.55 30.60 1.24
N VAL A 17 14.23 30.62 2.39
CA VAL A 17 15.70 30.58 2.44
C VAL A 17 16.23 29.27 1.89
N ILE A 18 15.69 28.14 2.33
CA ILE A 18 16.06 26.79 1.86
C ILE A 18 15.92 26.69 0.34
N PHE A 19 14.77 27.11 -0.22
CA PHE A 19 14.53 27.00 -1.66
C PHE A 19 15.42 27.93 -2.49
N ASN A 20 15.72 29.14 -1.99
CA ASN A 20 16.69 30.03 -2.64
C ASN A 20 18.13 29.48 -2.57
N GLU A 21 18.50 28.80 -1.49
CA GLU A 21 19.79 28.10 -1.40
C GLU A 21 19.87 26.94 -2.40
N LEU A 22 18.80 26.15 -2.56
CA LEU A 22 18.71 25.12 -3.62
C LEU A 22 18.93 25.75 -5.01
N LYS A 23 18.24 26.86 -5.30
CA LYS A 23 18.41 27.61 -6.56
C LYS A 23 19.87 28.00 -6.79
N SER A 24 20.57 28.44 -5.74
CA SER A 24 21.99 28.81 -5.81
C SER A 24 22.92 27.60 -5.96
N ILE A 25 22.69 26.51 -5.23
CA ILE A 25 23.51 25.28 -5.29
C ILE A 25 23.50 24.70 -6.70
N TYR A 26 22.33 24.69 -7.34
CA TYR A 26 22.14 24.12 -8.67
C TYR A 26 22.22 25.14 -9.81
N ARG A 27 22.55 26.42 -9.53
CA ARG A 27 22.86 27.46 -10.52
C ARG A 27 21.78 27.67 -11.59
N ILE A 28 20.56 27.93 -11.15
CA ILE A 28 19.42 28.11 -12.07
C ILE A 28 19.60 29.26 -13.08
N GLU A 29 20.46 30.21 -12.79
CA GLU A 29 20.81 31.34 -13.66
C GLU A 29 21.61 30.93 -14.90
N GLU A 30 22.22 29.74 -14.90
CA GLU A 30 23.00 29.21 -16.03
C GLU A 30 22.11 28.49 -17.08
N VAL A 31 20.81 28.30 -16.81
CA VAL A 31 19.89 27.65 -17.76
C VAL A 31 19.59 28.58 -18.93
N ILE A 32 19.77 28.07 -20.15
CA ILE A 32 19.55 28.84 -21.38
C ILE A 32 18.07 29.28 -21.53
N PRO A 33 17.80 30.50 -22.04
CA PRO A 33 16.45 31.06 -22.10
C PRO A 33 15.44 30.18 -22.83
N GLU A 34 15.83 29.55 -23.95
CA GLU A 34 14.91 28.73 -24.75
C GLU A 34 14.41 27.51 -23.97
N ARG A 35 15.29 26.87 -23.19
CA ARG A 35 14.92 25.73 -22.34
C ARG A 35 14.06 26.15 -21.17
N ARG A 36 14.39 27.28 -20.54
CA ARG A 36 13.59 27.88 -19.48
C ARG A 36 12.16 28.15 -19.95
N ASP A 37 12.02 28.83 -21.10
CA ASP A 37 10.71 29.18 -21.65
C ASP A 37 9.92 27.95 -22.06
N TYR A 38 10.57 26.93 -22.64
CA TYR A 38 9.93 25.66 -22.96
C TYR A 38 9.31 25.01 -21.70
N ILE A 39 10.10 24.84 -20.64
CA ILE A 39 9.64 24.18 -19.40
C ILE A 39 8.51 24.99 -18.77
N ILE A 40 8.68 26.30 -18.61
CA ILE A 40 7.66 27.18 -18.01
C ILE A 40 6.35 27.12 -18.81
N ASN A 41 6.42 27.18 -20.14
CA ASN A 41 5.22 27.15 -20.98
C ASN A 41 4.49 25.80 -20.91
N GLN A 42 5.22 24.68 -20.85
CA GLN A 42 4.59 23.37 -20.65
C GLN A 42 3.91 23.28 -19.28
N VAL A 43 4.60 23.67 -18.21
CA VAL A 43 4.04 23.66 -16.85
C VAL A 43 2.83 24.58 -16.72
N ARG A 44 2.85 25.77 -17.34
CA ARG A 44 1.68 26.67 -17.39
C ARG A 44 0.50 26.08 -18.14
N LYS A 45 0.76 25.39 -19.25
CA LYS A 45 -0.30 24.79 -20.08
C LYS A 45 -0.99 23.63 -19.35
N TYR A 46 -0.21 22.76 -18.71
CA TYR A 46 -0.73 21.49 -18.19
C TYR A 46 -0.81 21.41 -16.66
N GLY A 47 -0.20 22.35 -15.93
CA GLY A 47 -0.02 22.30 -14.48
C GLY A 47 1.17 21.44 -14.01
N TYR A 48 1.85 20.78 -14.95
CA TYR A 48 3.02 19.91 -14.73
C TYR A 48 3.79 19.80 -16.05
N LEU A 49 4.98 19.18 -16.00
CA LEU A 49 5.72 18.84 -17.22
C LEU A 49 5.31 17.44 -17.69
N PRO A 50 4.67 17.27 -18.87
CA PRO A 50 4.14 15.98 -19.34
C PRO A 50 5.27 15.06 -19.85
N TYR A 51 6.12 14.63 -18.94
CA TYR A 51 7.25 13.73 -19.15
C TYR A 51 7.04 12.45 -18.33
N PRO A 52 7.36 11.26 -18.86
CA PRO A 52 7.54 10.09 -18.00
C PRO A 52 8.79 10.28 -17.13
N HIS A 53 8.84 9.63 -15.97
CA HIS A 53 9.94 9.84 -15.01
C HIS A 53 11.31 9.54 -15.58
N ILE A 54 11.45 8.49 -16.40
CA ILE A 54 12.73 8.16 -17.04
C ILE A 54 13.23 9.28 -17.97
N LYS A 55 12.34 9.93 -18.72
CA LYS A 55 12.70 11.09 -19.54
C LYS A 55 13.11 12.28 -18.69
N ALA A 56 12.45 12.52 -17.55
CA ALA A 56 12.85 13.56 -16.59
C ALA A 56 14.25 13.28 -15.99
N LEU A 57 14.56 12.02 -15.70
CA LEU A 57 15.88 11.61 -15.22
C LEU A 57 16.98 11.82 -16.26
N GLU A 58 16.70 11.56 -17.53
CA GLU A 58 17.67 11.63 -18.62
C GLU A 58 17.87 13.04 -19.19
N GLU A 59 16.78 13.83 -19.32
CA GLU A 59 16.81 15.12 -20.01
C GLU A 59 16.96 16.30 -19.07
N LEU A 60 16.35 16.26 -17.88
CA LEU A 60 16.33 17.44 -17.00
C LEU A 60 17.60 17.53 -16.15
N THR A 61 18.23 18.69 -16.21
CA THR A 61 19.21 19.10 -15.22
C THR A 61 18.53 19.45 -13.88
N PRO A 62 19.25 19.39 -12.75
CA PRO A 62 18.71 19.85 -11.46
C PRO A 62 18.17 21.29 -11.50
N ALA A 63 18.84 22.16 -12.24
CA ALA A 63 18.46 23.56 -12.42
C ALA A 63 17.11 23.71 -13.13
N GLU A 64 16.92 23.01 -14.25
CA GLU A 64 15.67 22.95 -15.00
C GLU A 64 14.52 22.40 -14.15
N THR A 65 14.78 21.37 -13.33
CA THR A 65 13.80 20.82 -12.38
C THR A 65 13.31 21.87 -11.40
N ILE A 66 14.21 22.65 -10.80
CA ILE A 66 13.86 23.69 -9.82
C ILE A 66 13.06 24.82 -10.49
N ILE A 67 13.43 25.22 -11.72
CA ILE A 67 12.68 26.23 -12.49
C ILE A 67 11.24 25.78 -12.76
N GLY A 68 11.05 24.54 -13.22
CA GLY A 68 9.72 23.99 -13.45
C GLY A 68 8.89 23.90 -12.17
N LEU A 69 9.53 23.49 -11.06
CA LEU A 69 8.86 23.39 -9.76
C LEU A 69 8.45 24.77 -9.22
N GLU A 70 9.27 25.80 -9.41
CA GLU A 70 8.92 27.18 -9.05
C GLU A 70 7.64 27.66 -9.76
N GLU A 71 7.52 27.37 -11.06
CA GLU A 71 6.30 27.67 -11.82
C GLU A 71 5.10 26.86 -11.29
N LYS A 72 5.28 25.57 -11.02
CA LYS A 72 4.23 24.71 -10.46
C LYS A 72 3.72 25.19 -9.09
N LEU A 73 4.63 25.61 -8.21
CA LEU A 73 4.29 26.23 -6.92
C LEU A 73 3.52 27.55 -7.11
N SER A 74 3.91 28.34 -8.12
CA SER A 74 3.24 29.60 -8.46
C SER A 74 1.81 29.38 -8.96
N LEU A 75 1.57 28.36 -9.79
CA LEU A 75 0.22 27.96 -10.24
C LEU A 75 -0.68 27.53 -9.07
N ASN A 76 -0.09 26.98 -8.00
CA ASN A 76 -0.80 26.61 -6.78
C ASN A 76 -0.93 27.76 -5.76
N GLN A 77 -0.52 28.97 -6.13
CA GLN A 77 -0.60 30.19 -5.31
C GLN A 77 0.19 30.10 -3.99
N THR A 78 1.21 29.24 -3.93
CA THR A 78 2.05 29.06 -2.74
C THR A 78 3.43 29.71 -2.86
N TYR A 79 3.79 30.21 -4.04
CA TYR A 79 5.05 30.91 -4.29
C TYR A 79 4.84 32.13 -5.19
N HIS A 80 5.24 33.31 -4.71
CA HIS A 80 5.09 34.58 -5.42
C HIS A 80 6.28 35.50 -5.15
N ASN A 81 6.77 36.19 -6.19
CA ASN A 81 7.85 37.17 -6.10
C ASN A 81 9.11 36.64 -5.36
N GLY A 82 9.47 35.38 -5.61
CA GLY A 82 10.64 34.76 -5.01
C GLY A 82 10.48 34.28 -3.57
N LYS A 83 9.24 34.20 -3.06
CA LYS A 83 8.94 33.82 -1.67
C LYS A 83 7.73 32.91 -1.58
N PHE A 84 7.74 32.04 -0.57
CA PHE A 84 6.54 31.26 -0.23
C PHE A 84 5.48 32.14 0.43
N VAL A 85 4.21 31.85 0.12
CA VAL A 85 3.04 32.56 0.64
C VAL A 85 1.98 31.53 1.05
N PHE A 86 1.94 31.18 2.32
CA PHE A 86 0.92 30.30 2.91
C PHE A 86 0.88 30.52 4.43
N LYS A 87 -0.18 30.05 5.11
CA LYS A 87 -0.18 29.95 6.59
C LYS A 87 0.33 28.59 7.02
N ASP A 88 1.02 28.49 8.15
CA ASP A 88 1.60 27.20 8.62
C ASP A 88 0.58 26.05 8.68
N ASN A 89 -0.69 26.33 8.97
CA ASN A 89 -1.77 25.33 9.00
C ASN A 89 -2.41 25.06 7.62
N GLU A 90 -1.89 25.66 6.56
CA GLU A 90 -2.34 25.61 5.16
C GLU A 90 -1.25 24.99 4.25
N ILE A 91 -0.28 24.24 4.81
CA ILE A 91 0.67 23.44 4.01
C ILE A 91 -0.07 22.36 3.22
N SER A 92 -1.07 21.70 3.82
CA SER A 92 -1.90 20.71 3.15
C SER A 92 -2.75 21.34 2.03
N PRO A 93 -2.72 20.81 0.79
CA PRO A 93 -3.60 21.27 -0.28
C PRO A 93 -5.07 20.96 0.00
N VAL A 94 -5.36 19.88 0.74
CA VAL A 94 -6.72 19.52 1.17
C VAL A 94 -7.30 20.63 2.04
N LYS A 95 -6.52 21.12 3.00
CA LYS A 95 -6.92 22.22 3.86
C LYS A 95 -7.09 23.53 3.09
N ARG A 96 -6.17 23.84 2.16
CA ARG A 96 -6.27 25.05 1.31
C ARG A 96 -7.49 25.06 0.41
N ALA A 97 -7.87 23.89 -0.11
CA ALA A 97 -9.06 23.72 -0.94
C ALA A 97 -10.37 23.75 -0.12
N GLY A 98 -10.30 23.78 1.21
CA GLY A 98 -11.45 23.98 2.08
C GLY A 98 -12.25 22.71 2.39
N PHE A 99 -11.71 21.52 2.14
CA PHE A 99 -12.38 20.27 2.49
C PHE A 99 -12.53 20.12 4.01
N ALA A 100 -13.76 19.79 4.42
CA ALA A 100 -14.11 19.60 5.83
C ALA A 100 -13.89 18.16 6.32
N ASP A 101 -13.85 17.21 5.39
CA ASP A 101 -13.71 15.78 5.66
C ASP A 101 -12.91 15.10 4.54
N SER A 102 -12.80 13.77 4.59
CA SER A 102 -12.05 12.95 3.63
C SER A 102 -12.75 12.81 2.26
N SER A 103 -13.76 13.61 1.91
CA SER A 103 -14.44 13.53 0.61
C SER A 103 -13.53 13.83 -0.58
N TRP A 104 -12.46 14.61 -0.36
CA TRP A 104 -11.50 15.04 -1.38
C TRP A 104 -10.83 13.90 -2.17
N ILE A 105 -10.70 12.71 -1.58
CA ILE A 105 -10.02 11.56 -2.19
C ILE A 105 -11.01 10.59 -2.86
N LYS A 106 -12.32 10.75 -2.67
CA LYS A 106 -13.33 9.75 -3.05
C LYS A 106 -13.88 9.93 -4.47
N THR A 107 -13.41 10.94 -5.19
CA THR A 107 -13.98 11.32 -6.48
C THR A 107 -13.43 10.48 -7.63
N ASP A 108 -14.25 10.25 -8.66
CA ASP A 108 -13.75 9.72 -9.92
C ASP A 108 -12.68 10.68 -10.47
N GLN A 109 -11.75 10.16 -11.25
CA GLN A 109 -10.60 10.87 -11.82
C GLN A 109 -9.51 11.29 -10.83
N HIS A 110 -9.80 11.40 -9.52
CA HIS A 110 -8.76 11.56 -8.52
C HIS A 110 -7.79 10.38 -8.59
N SER A 111 -6.51 10.70 -8.69
CA SER A 111 -5.46 9.71 -8.92
C SER A 111 -4.52 9.66 -7.73
N ILE A 112 -4.06 8.46 -7.39
CA ILE A 112 -3.12 8.18 -6.32
C ILE A 112 -1.94 7.46 -6.97
N LYS A 113 -0.73 8.01 -6.81
CA LYS A 113 0.49 7.40 -7.32
C LYS A 113 1.31 6.86 -6.16
N LEU A 114 1.54 5.55 -6.17
CA LEU A 114 2.42 4.87 -5.24
C LEU A 114 3.89 5.10 -5.63
N ILE A 115 4.68 5.63 -4.70
CA ILE A 115 6.06 6.07 -4.94
C ILE A 115 7.00 5.52 -3.86
N ASN A 116 8.12 4.92 -4.28
CA ASN A 116 9.27 4.64 -3.43
C ASN A 116 10.38 5.67 -3.68
N LEU A 117 10.83 6.37 -2.64
CA LEU A 117 11.89 7.39 -2.77
C LEU A 117 13.23 6.81 -3.27
N ALA A 118 13.60 5.58 -2.86
CA ALA A 118 14.79 4.91 -3.37
C ALA A 118 14.64 4.60 -4.87
N GLY A 119 13.44 4.20 -5.28
CA GLY A 119 13.14 3.86 -6.67
C GLY A 119 13.29 5.03 -7.65
N LEU A 120 13.17 6.28 -7.18
CA LEU A 120 13.13 7.46 -8.05
C LEU A 120 14.44 7.81 -8.74
N GLY A 121 15.58 7.19 -8.41
CA GLY A 121 16.80 7.39 -9.18
C GLY A 121 16.77 6.63 -10.52
N ASN A 122 17.87 6.73 -11.28
CA ASN A 122 17.96 6.16 -12.63
C ASN A 122 18.54 4.73 -12.60
N GLY A 123 17.66 3.74 -12.41
CA GLY A 123 18.01 2.32 -12.38
C GLY A 123 18.65 1.82 -13.68
N ASN A 124 18.33 2.44 -14.83
CA ASN A 124 18.92 2.09 -16.12
C ASN A 124 20.43 2.41 -16.19
N LYS A 125 20.95 3.20 -15.25
CA LYS A 125 22.37 3.58 -15.16
C LYS A 125 23.06 3.07 -13.90
N SER A 126 22.34 2.98 -12.79
CA SER A 126 22.91 2.60 -11.48
C SER A 126 21.83 2.14 -10.52
N GLU A 127 22.17 1.21 -9.62
CA GLU A 127 21.31 0.81 -8.50
C GLU A 127 21.29 1.82 -7.34
N GLU A 128 22.13 2.87 -7.37
CA GLU A 128 22.15 3.91 -6.34
C GLU A 128 20.75 4.49 -6.09
N PRO A 129 20.25 4.56 -4.85
CA PRO A 129 18.91 5.04 -4.55
C PRO A 129 18.72 6.50 -4.96
N GLY A 130 17.50 6.84 -5.36
CA GLY A 130 17.09 8.20 -5.72
C GLY A 130 17.38 9.20 -4.61
N LYS A 131 17.89 10.37 -5.01
CA LYS A 131 18.24 11.47 -4.12
C LYS A 131 17.27 12.63 -4.27
N PHE A 132 17.45 13.68 -3.47
CA PHE A 132 16.47 14.75 -3.33
C PHE A 132 16.04 15.40 -4.65
N ILE A 133 16.97 15.63 -5.59
CA ILE A 133 16.63 16.16 -6.92
C ILE A 133 15.81 15.18 -7.76
N ASP A 134 16.05 13.88 -7.65
CA ASP A 134 15.26 12.87 -8.35
C ASP A 134 13.82 12.87 -7.83
N TRP A 135 13.64 13.13 -6.53
CA TRP A 135 12.31 13.31 -5.93
C TRP A 135 11.61 14.57 -6.46
N LEU A 136 12.35 15.68 -6.61
CA LEU A 136 11.80 16.90 -7.21
C LEU A 136 11.46 16.74 -8.70
N LYS A 137 12.20 15.91 -9.44
CA LYS A 137 11.85 15.55 -10.83
C LYS A 137 10.49 14.85 -10.87
N GLN A 138 10.28 13.85 -10.02
CA GLN A 138 8.99 13.17 -9.90
C GLN A 138 7.87 14.15 -9.55
N LEU A 139 8.12 15.09 -8.63
CA LEU A 139 7.14 16.11 -8.25
C LEU A 139 6.79 17.05 -9.41
N LEU A 140 7.77 17.49 -10.21
CA LEU A 140 7.54 18.37 -11.35
C LEU A 140 6.61 17.73 -12.39
N ILE A 141 6.82 16.44 -12.69
CA ILE A 141 6.05 15.73 -13.72
C ILE A 141 4.71 15.18 -13.23
N LEU A 142 4.45 15.19 -11.92
CA LEU A 142 3.27 14.58 -11.36
C LEU A 142 1.99 15.34 -11.79
N PRO A 143 0.95 14.68 -12.35
CA PRO A 143 -0.20 15.39 -12.90
C PRO A 143 -0.96 16.23 -11.88
N ALA A 144 -1.34 17.45 -12.32
CA ALA A 144 -2.18 18.36 -11.56
C ALA A 144 -3.65 17.88 -11.54
N GLY A 145 -4.43 18.47 -10.64
CA GLY A 145 -5.87 18.21 -10.51
C GLY A 145 -6.72 19.26 -11.22
N ASN A 146 -8.03 19.19 -11.00
CA ASN A 146 -8.98 20.21 -11.43
C ASN A 146 -9.81 20.66 -10.22
N VAL A 147 -9.31 21.69 -9.52
CA VAL A 147 -9.91 22.20 -8.26
C VAL A 147 -11.31 22.76 -8.49
N GLU A 148 -11.62 23.26 -9.69
CA GLU A 148 -12.97 23.74 -10.03
C GLU A 148 -14.00 22.60 -9.97
N ASN A 149 -13.58 21.37 -10.29
CA ASN A 149 -14.38 20.16 -10.20
C ASN A 149 -14.21 19.44 -8.85
N GLY A 150 -13.53 20.05 -7.87
CA GLY A 150 -13.26 19.43 -6.57
C GLY A 150 -12.24 18.28 -6.63
N ILE A 151 -11.43 18.18 -7.69
CA ILE A 151 -10.42 17.13 -7.87
C ILE A 151 -9.05 17.72 -7.56
N LEU A 152 -8.41 17.25 -6.50
CA LEU A 152 -7.06 17.68 -6.13
C LEU A 152 -6.00 17.07 -7.07
N ALA A 153 -4.78 17.58 -7.00
CA ALA A 153 -3.68 16.98 -7.76
C ALA A 153 -3.41 15.55 -7.29
N THR A 154 -2.73 14.78 -8.15
CA THR A 154 -2.43 13.36 -7.89
C THR A 154 -1.83 13.20 -6.49
N THR A 155 -2.42 12.33 -5.67
CA THR A 155 -1.93 12.07 -4.32
C THR A 155 -0.61 11.32 -4.39
N VAL A 156 0.40 11.83 -3.68
CA VAL A 156 1.68 11.15 -3.47
C VAL A 156 1.48 10.15 -2.35
N TYR A 157 1.38 8.88 -2.70
CA TYR A 157 1.33 7.80 -1.74
C TYR A 157 2.74 7.23 -1.57
N LEU A 158 3.41 7.61 -0.48
CA LEU A 158 4.74 7.11 -0.17
C LEU A 158 4.64 5.74 0.49
N ILE A 159 5.18 4.74 -0.17
CA ILE A 159 5.51 3.48 0.48
C ILE A 159 6.75 3.66 1.37
N PRO A 160 6.93 2.79 2.37
CA PRO A 160 7.79 3.20 3.47
C PRO A 160 9.26 3.42 3.12
N PHE A 161 9.81 4.50 3.70
CA PHE A 161 11.16 5.03 3.54
C PHE A 161 12.04 4.78 4.77
N HIS A 162 11.62 3.88 5.66
CA HIS A 162 12.39 3.46 6.84
C HIS A 162 13.21 2.21 6.54
N PRO A 163 14.33 1.99 7.27
CA PRO A 163 15.16 0.82 7.05
C PRO A 163 14.43 -0.48 7.37
N ARG A 164 14.78 -1.55 6.66
CA ARG A 164 14.09 -2.85 6.68
C ARG A 164 15.04 -4.02 6.66
N ASP A 165 14.55 -5.17 7.11
CA ASP A 165 15.26 -6.45 7.04
C ASP A 165 14.69 -7.38 5.96
N PHE A 166 15.54 -8.29 5.47
CA PHE A 166 15.22 -9.37 4.52
C PHE A 166 14.57 -8.91 3.20
N GLY A 167 14.72 -7.63 2.86
CA GLY A 167 14.08 -7.02 1.70
C GLY A 167 12.56 -7.10 1.71
N CYS A 168 11.93 -7.14 2.89
CA CYS A 168 10.49 -7.16 3.02
C CYS A 168 9.96 -5.79 3.42
N ALA A 169 8.98 -5.27 2.66
CA ALA A 169 8.32 -3.98 2.94
C ALA A 169 7.78 -3.88 4.36
N TYR A 170 7.38 -5.03 4.88
CA TYR A 170 6.61 -5.23 6.10
C TYR A 170 7.48 -5.50 7.34
N LEU A 171 8.82 -5.37 7.22
CA LEU A 171 9.77 -5.60 8.30
C LEU A 171 10.59 -4.35 8.65
N PRO A 172 9.95 -3.28 9.16
CA PRO A 172 10.68 -2.10 9.60
C PRO A 172 11.57 -2.42 10.79
N THR A 173 12.83 -2.01 10.72
CA THR A 173 13.78 -2.13 11.84
C THR A 173 13.75 -0.91 12.77
N SER A 174 13.21 0.21 12.29
CA SER A 174 13.00 1.45 13.06
C SER A 174 11.89 2.31 12.43
N SER A 175 11.44 3.34 13.14
CA SER A 175 10.52 4.36 12.60
C SER A 175 11.25 5.55 11.92
N GLY A 176 12.58 5.57 11.94
CA GLY A 176 13.40 6.62 11.32
C GLY A 176 13.56 6.42 9.81
N VAL A 177 13.99 7.47 9.09
CA VAL A 177 14.25 7.39 7.65
C VAL A 177 15.53 6.61 7.36
N SER A 178 15.52 5.79 6.31
CA SER A 178 16.69 5.01 5.90
C SER A 178 17.87 5.93 5.55
N PRO A 179 19.08 5.66 6.08
CA PRO A 179 20.26 6.45 5.76
C PRO A 179 20.67 6.34 4.28
N ASN A 180 20.24 5.28 3.58
CA ASN A 180 20.54 5.08 2.16
C ASN A 180 19.91 6.18 1.27
N LEU A 181 18.84 6.83 1.75
CA LEU A 181 18.15 7.92 1.05
C LEU A 181 18.87 9.27 1.19
N GLU A 182 19.92 9.38 2.01
CA GLU A 182 20.55 10.66 2.30
C GLU A 182 21.24 11.27 1.07
N ASP A 183 20.90 12.51 0.74
CA ASP A 183 21.66 13.36 -0.16
C ASP A 183 22.79 14.06 0.62
N SER A 184 24.02 13.64 0.37
CA SER A 184 25.21 14.15 1.05
C SER A 184 25.48 15.63 0.73
N LEU A 185 25.13 16.09 -0.47
CA LEU A 185 25.34 17.49 -0.86
C LEU A 185 24.49 18.42 0.02
N LEU A 186 23.22 18.08 0.21
CA LEU A 186 22.30 18.87 1.04
C LEU A 186 22.67 18.80 2.53
N LYS A 187 23.11 17.64 3.01
CA LYS A 187 23.65 17.52 4.36
C LYS A 187 24.87 18.40 4.58
N GLU A 188 25.80 18.43 3.63
CA GLU A 188 27.03 19.22 3.77
C GLU A 188 26.78 20.73 3.67
N LYS A 189 26.04 21.15 2.63
CA LYS A 189 25.82 22.55 2.28
C LYS A 189 24.74 23.21 3.13
N MET A 190 23.66 22.49 3.41
CA MET A 190 22.46 23.06 4.05
C MET A 190 22.19 22.49 5.45
N LYS A 191 22.97 21.50 5.90
CA LYS A 191 22.78 20.81 7.20
C LYS A 191 21.44 20.10 7.32
N LEU A 192 20.84 19.70 6.19
CA LEU A 192 19.63 18.90 6.15
C LEU A 192 19.99 17.41 6.30
N ASN A 193 19.64 16.79 7.43
CA ASN A 193 19.74 15.33 7.55
C ASN A 193 18.65 14.65 6.69
N VAL A 194 18.74 13.33 6.52
CA VAL A 194 17.81 12.58 5.67
C VAL A 194 16.33 12.74 6.08
N GLN A 195 16.03 12.85 7.37
CA GLN A 195 14.66 13.08 7.84
C GLN A 195 14.16 14.47 7.43
N ASP A 196 15.00 15.50 7.56
CA ASP A 196 14.67 16.87 7.13
C ASP A 196 14.50 16.96 5.62
N GLN A 197 15.26 16.18 4.85
CA GLN A 197 15.13 16.09 3.39
C GLN A 197 13.77 15.49 2.99
N VAL A 198 13.33 14.40 3.63
CA VAL A 198 11.99 13.81 3.37
C VAL A 198 10.88 14.78 3.77
N LYS A 199 10.99 15.43 4.94
CA LYS A 199 10.02 16.47 5.37
C LYS A 199 9.94 17.61 4.37
N LEU A 200 11.09 18.09 3.89
CA LEU A 200 11.14 19.16 2.89
C LEU A 200 10.47 18.73 1.56
N PHE A 201 10.72 17.51 1.11
CA PHE A 201 10.07 16.97 -0.09
C PHE A 201 8.54 16.93 0.05
N LEU A 202 8.03 16.41 1.17
CA LEU A 202 6.59 16.35 1.44
C LEU A 202 5.95 17.73 1.51
N ILE A 203 6.59 18.69 2.19
CA ILE A 203 6.13 20.08 2.23
C ILE A 203 6.06 20.66 0.82
N LEU A 204 7.10 20.49 -0.01
CA LEU A 204 7.10 20.97 -1.39
C LEU A 204 6.01 20.28 -2.23
N ALA A 205 5.78 18.97 -2.04
CA ALA A 205 4.72 18.24 -2.73
C ALA A 205 3.34 18.81 -2.40
N GLN A 206 3.07 19.02 -1.12
CA GLN A 206 1.80 19.59 -0.64
C GLN A 206 1.60 21.03 -1.10
N LEU A 207 2.64 21.87 -1.08
CA LEU A 207 2.58 23.24 -1.59
C LEU A 207 2.43 23.30 -3.12
N ALA A 208 2.90 22.28 -3.84
CA ALA A 208 2.68 22.10 -5.27
C ALA A 208 1.31 21.46 -5.60
N GLY A 209 0.42 21.34 -4.61
CA GLY A 209 -0.98 20.93 -4.78
C GLY A 209 -1.26 19.45 -4.53
N HIS A 210 -0.25 18.64 -4.22
CA HIS A 210 -0.39 17.18 -4.10
C HIS A 210 -0.63 16.74 -2.65
N PRO A 211 -1.80 16.14 -2.33
CA PRO A 211 -1.99 15.50 -1.04
C PRO A 211 -0.96 14.38 -0.85
N THR A 212 -0.63 14.06 0.40
CA THR A 212 0.36 13.03 0.73
C THR A 212 -0.22 11.95 1.64
N MET A 213 0.08 10.69 1.34
CA MET A 213 -0.36 9.53 2.13
C MET A 213 0.82 8.61 2.45
N TYR A 214 0.65 7.81 3.50
CA TYR A 214 1.69 6.91 4.00
C TYR A 214 1.17 5.58 4.52
N ASP A 215 2.02 4.56 4.46
CA ASP A 215 1.77 3.23 5.00
C ASP A 215 2.00 3.14 6.51
N VAL A 216 1.02 2.60 7.22
CA VAL A 216 1.14 2.25 8.64
C VAL A 216 0.72 0.80 8.86
N LEU A 217 1.38 0.17 9.83
CA LEU A 217 1.23 -1.25 10.12
C LEU A 217 0.71 -1.45 11.55
N PRO A 218 -0.27 -2.35 11.77
CA PRO A 218 -0.67 -2.80 13.11
C PRO A 218 0.32 -3.80 13.74
N GLN A 219 1.49 -3.95 13.13
CA GLN A 219 2.60 -4.79 13.58
C GLN A 219 3.94 -4.14 13.21
N THR A 220 5.04 -4.71 13.68
CA THR A 220 6.40 -4.23 13.38
C THR A 220 7.39 -5.40 13.31
N GLY A 221 8.63 -5.17 12.88
CA GLY A 221 9.66 -6.21 12.86
C GLY A 221 9.95 -6.75 14.26
N ARG A 222 10.25 -8.05 14.37
CA ARG A 222 10.74 -8.63 15.64
C ARG A 222 12.03 -7.92 16.03
N PHE A 223 12.05 -7.34 17.24
CA PHE A 223 13.15 -6.51 17.73
C PHE A 223 13.40 -5.20 16.95
N SER A 224 12.37 -4.63 16.29
CA SER A 224 12.46 -3.26 15.80
C SER A 224 12.81 -2.30 16.96
N LYS A 225 13.40 -1.15 16.65
CA LYS A 225 13.74 -0.16 17.68
C LYS A 225 12.50 0.28 18.47
N THR A 226 11.33 0.29 17.84
CA THR A 226 10.04 0.55 18.50
C THR A 226 9.79 -0.44 19.65
N VAL A 227 9.97 -1.74 19.38
CA VAL A 227 9.80 -2.84 20.36
C VAL A 227 10.88 -2.79 21.44
N LEU A 228 12.14 -2.54 21.06
CA LEU A 228 13.25 -2.48 22.01
C LEU A 228 13.14 -1.26 22.95
N ALA A 229 12.75 -0.10 22.44
CA ALA A 229 12.54 1.10 23.25
C ALA A 229 11.29 0.96 24.14
N ASN A 230 10.29 0.16 23.70
CA ASN A 230 9.04 -0.02 24.40
C ASN A 230 8.65 -1.50 24.51
N PRO A 231 9.34 -2.32 25.34
CA PRO A 231 9.11 -3.78 25.37
C PRO A 231 7.65 -4.19 25.61
N HIS A 232 6.89 -3.34 26.31
CA HIS A 232 5.48 -3.56 26.64
C HIS A 232 4.50 -3.52 25.46
N VAL A 233 4.95 -3.06 24.28
CA VAL A 233 4.09 -3.00 23.08
C VAL A 233 3.97 -4.35 22.38
N ALA A 234 4.81 -5.33 22.72
CA ALA A 234 4.81 -6.67 22.16
C ALA A 234 4.67 -7.74 23.26
N ARG A 235 4.24 -8.94 22.87
CA ARG A 235 4.32 -10.14 23.73
C ARG A 235 5.70 -10.78 23.60
N TRP A 236 6.18 -11.43 24.66
CA TRP A 236 7.51 -12.04 24.72
C TRP A 236 7.47 -13.45 25.29
N PHE A 237 8.39 -14.30 24.80
CA PHE A 237 8.67 -15.61 25.33
C PHE A 237 10.03 -15.63 26.01
N ASP A 238 10.11 -16.31 27.16
CA ASP A 238 11.36 -16.86 27.69
C ASP A 238 11.46 -18.33 27.26
N ILE A 239 12.18 -18.55 26.16
CA ILE A 239 12.37 -19.86 25.55
C ILE A 239 13.17 -20.79 26.46
N ARG A 240 14.07 -20.25 27.30
CA ARG A 240 14.86 -21.09 28.23
C ARG A 240 13.97 -21.63 29.34
N GLU A 241 13.09 -20.80 29.88
CA GLU A 241 12.10 -21.22 30.86
C GLU A 241 11.17 -22.27 30.26
N LEU A 242 10.63 -22.04 29.06
CA LEU A 242 9.78 -23.01 28.37
C LEU A 242 10.48 -24.35 28.14
N ILE A 243 11.71 -24.34 27.62
CA ILE A 243 12.49 -25.58 27.44
C ILE A 243 12.69 -26.29 28.79
N SER A 244 12.98 -25.55 29.86
CA SER A 244 13.17 -26.15 31.18
C SER A 244 11.90 -26.82 31.70
N LEU A 245 10.73 -26.18 31.54
CA LEU A 245 9.45 -26.74 31.97
C LEU A 245 9.09 -27.99 31.15
N LEU A 246 9.25 -27.92 29.83
CA LEU A 246 8.98 -29.03 28.92
C LEU A 246 9.90 -30.24 29.17
N LYS A 247 11.16 -30.02 29.50
CA LYS A 247 12.09 -31.10 29.88
C LYS A 247 11.65 -31.84 31.14
N ASN A 248 11.12 -31.12 32.13
CA ASN A 248 10.62 -31.73 33.35
C ASN A 248 9.39 -32.59 33.08
N ASP A 249 8.42 -32.07 32.32
CA ASP A 249 7.23 -32.85 31.92
C ASP A 249 7.58 -34.05 31.04
N LEU A 250 8.56 -33.88 30.14
CA LEU A 250 9.04 -34.97 29.29
C LEU A 250 9.61 -36.13 30.12
N CYS A 251 10.27 -35.83 31.25
CA CYS A 251 10.69 -36.86 32.20
C CYS A 251 9.50 -37.58 32.83
N GLU A 252 8.47 -36.86 33.26
CA GLU A 252 7.26 -37.45 33.85
C GLU A 252 6.48 -38.32 32.86
N ILE A 253 6.32 -37.84 31.63
CA ILE A 253 5.69 -38.59 30.52
C ILE A 253 6.48 -39.87 30.25
N ALA A 254 7.81 -39.77 30.15
CA ALA A 254 8.67 -40.93 29.94
C ALA A 254 8.51 -41.98 31.04
N GLU A 255 8.49 -41.57 32.33
CA GLU A 255 8.25 -42.50 33.44
C GLU A 255 6.87 -43.19 33.39
N GLY A 256 5.83 -42.48 32.91
CA GLY A 256 4.52 -43.08 32.63
C GLY A 256 4.57 -44.13 31.52
N LEU A 257 5.27 -43.83 30.41
CA LEU A 257 5.38 -44.69 29.24
C LEU A 257 6.26 -45.93 29.47
N LYS A 258 7.21 -45.87 30.41
CA LYS A 258 8.02 -47.04 30.85
C LYS A 258 7.19 -48.21 31.38
N GLN A 259 5.94 -47.97 31.76
CA GLN A 259 5.01 -49.03 32.18
C GLN A 259 4.42 -49.80 30.99
N GLN A 260 4.50 -49.26 29.78
CA GLN A 260 3.86 -49.77 28.57
C GLN A 260 4.88 -50.19 27.49
N PHE A 261 6.08 -49.64 27.52
CA PHE A 261 7.12 -49.83 26.49
C PHE A 261 8.46 -50.26 27.11
N HIS A 262 9.41 -50.70 26.26
CA HIS A 262 10.74 -51.11 26.70
C HIS A 262 11.53 -49.91 27.25
N LEU A 263 12.11 -50.07 28.44
CA LEU A 263 12.77 -48.99 29.20
C LEU A 263 13.83 -48.25 28.37
N GLY A 264 14.71 -49.00 27.70
CA GLY A 264 15.79 -48.42 26.91
C GLY A 264 15.28 -47.65 25.68
N ASP A 265 14.14 -48.05 25.13
CA ASP A 265 13.55 -47.40 23.95
C ASP A 265 12.90 -46.07 24.37
N VAL A 266 12.25 -46.05 25.53
CA VAL A 266 11.66 -44.84 26.13
C VAL A 266 12.74 -43.83 26.50
N ASP A 267 13.82 -44.26 27.16
CA ASP A 267 14.92 -43.36 27.53
C ASP A 267 15.63 -42.80 26.29
N TYR A 268 15.83 -43.61 25.24
CA TYR A 268 16.40 -43.16 23.97
C TYR A 268 15.53 -42.11 23.27
N ILE A 269 14.21 -42.36 23.14
CA ILE A 269 13.30 -41.41 22.50
C ILE A 269 13.16 -40.11 23.30
N ARG A 270 13.12 -40.20 24.64
CA ARG A 270 13.14 -39.03 25.52
C ARG A 270 14.36 -38.15 25.25
N GLU A 271 15.55 -38.75 25.18
CA GLU A 271 16.81 -38.02 24.92
C GLU A 271 16.79 -37.33 23.56
N ILE A 272 16.26 -37.99 22.52
CA ILE A 272 16.08 -37.38 21.18
C ILE A 272 15.14 -36.18 21.23
N ILE A 273 13.97 -36.31 21.86
CA ILE A 273 12.99 -35.22 21.95
C ILE A 273 13.59 -34.06 22.76
N GLU A 274 14.27 -34.34 23.88
CA GLU A 274 14.96 -33.34 24.69
C GLU A 274 16.04 -32.59 23.89
N ALA A 275 16.86 -33.31 23.11
CA ALA A 275 17.86 -32.71 22.23
C ALA A 275 17.19 -31.82 21.17
N SER A 276 16.05 -32.27 20.61
CA SER A 276 15.31 -31.54 19.59
C SER A 276 14.75 -30.21 20.11
N LEU A 277 14.32 -30.13 21.37
CA LEU A 277 13.90 -28.88 22.03
C LEU A 277 15.00 -27.83 21.99
N MET A 278 16.27 -28.26 22.03
CA MET A 278 17.46 -27.42 21.97
C MET A 278 18.06 -27.26 20.56
N GLY A 279 17.38 -27.72 19.51
CA GLY A 279 17.86 -27.56 18.13
C GLY A 279 18.80 -28.67 17.65
N GLN A 280 18.97 -29.75 18.43
CA GLN A 280 19.82 -30.89 18.10
C GLN A 280 18.95 -32.04 17.58
N TYR A 281 19.01 -32.31 16.27
CA TYR A 281 18.05 -33.17 15.59
C TYR A 281 18.73 -34.50 15.26
N GLU A 282 18.17 -35.59 15.79
CA GLU A 282 18.67 -36.96 15.62
C GLU A 282 17.64 -37.82 14.88
N TYR A 283 18.10 -38.93 14.30
CA TYR A 283 17.25 -39.85 13.57
C TYR A 283 16.49 -40.76 14.54
N ILE A 284 15.16 -40.82 14.37
CA ILE A 284 14.29 -41.76 15.07
C ILE A 284 14.12 -42.99 14.18
N PRO A 285 14.51 -44.19 14.63
CA PRO A 285 14.27 -45.43 13.90
C PRO A 285 12.79 -45.70 13.68
N ASP A 286 12.42 -46.19 12.50
CA ASP A 286 11.01 -46.41 12.10
C ASP A 286 10.22 -47.25 13.12
N HIS A 287 10.85 -48.26 13.73
CA HIS A 287 10.21 -49.11 14.74
C HIS A 287 9.88 -48.38 16.07
N LEU A 288 10.51 -47.23 16.33
CA LEU A 288 10.28 -46.38 17.50
C LEU A 288 9.44 -45.14 17.20
N GLN A 289 9.05 -44.92 15.94
CA GLN A 289 8.27 -43.74 15.55
C GLN A 289 6.97 -43.63 16.35
N HIS A 290 6.24 -44.73 16.51
CA HIS A 290 4.99 -44.77 17.30
C HIS A 290 5.16 -44.32 18.76
N LEU A 291 6.32 -44.60 19.37
CA LEU A 291 6.63 -44.19 20.73
C LEU A 291 6.95 -42.70 20.78
N SER A 292 7.70 -42.20 19.79
CA SER A 292 7.96 -40.77 19.62
C SER A 292 6.67 -39.98 19.43
N ASP A 293 5.78 -40.45 18.55
CA ASP A 293 4.52 -39.78 18.24
C ASP A 293 3.64 -39.64 19.50
N LYS A 294 3.56 -40.72 20.30
CA LYS A 294 2.82 -40.71 21.57
C LYS A 294 3.42 -39.75 22.60
N MET A 295 4.75 -39.72 22.73
CA MET A 295 5.43 -38.83 23.66
C MET A 295 5.31 -37.36 23.24
N GLU A 296 5.40 -37.07 21.94
CA GLU A 296 5.19 -35.74 21.36
C GLU A 296 3.73 -35.27 21.53
N GLU A 297 2.75 -36.16 21.36
CA GLU A 297 1.32 -35.88 21.59
C GLU A 297 1.07 -35.47 23.07
N GLU A 298 1.58 -36.23 24.02
CA GLU A 298 1.44 -35.89 25.46
C GLU A 298 2.17 -34.58 25.81
N LEU A 299 3.34 -34.32 25.20
CA LEU A 299 4.11 -33.09 25.40
C LEU A 299 3.43 -31.87 24.76
N ASP A 300 2.69 -32.03 23.66
CA ASP A 300 2.00 -30.93 22.97
C ASP A 300 0.96 -30.25 23.87
N HIS A 301 0.25 -31.02 24.70
CA HIS A 301 -0.66 -30.46 25.71
C HIS A 301 0.07 -29.52 26.68
N LYS A 302 1.31 -29.85 27.06
CA LYS A 302 2.15 -29.04 27.95
C LYS A 302 2.73 -27.82 27.23
N ARG A 303 3.14 -27.96 25.96
CA ARG A 303 3.55 -26.83 25.10
C ARG A 303 2.47 -25.76 25.03
N LYS A 304 1.23 -26.18 24.78
CA LYS A 304 0.06 -25.30 24.78
C LYS A 304 -0.11 -24.61 26.13
N LEU A 305 -0.18 -25.38 27.21
CA LEU A 305 -0.35 -24.86 28.58
C LEU A 305 0.68 -23.77 28.91
N TYR A 306 1.97 -24.08 28.81
CA TYR A 306 3.02 -23.14 29.21
C TYR A 306 3.13 -21.93 28.27
N SER A 307 2.89 -22.12 26.97
CA SER A 307 2.86 -20.99 26.04
C SER A 307 1.73 -20.02 26.41
N TYR A 308 0.52 -20.54 26.70
CA TYR A 308 -0.61 -19.73 27.16
C TYR A 308 -0.36 -19.06 28.51
N GLU A 309 0.24 -19.76 29.48
CA GLU A 309 0.57 -19.16 30.77
C GLU A 309 1.55 -18.00 30.60
N LEU A 310 2.60 -18.17 29.79
CA LEU A 310 3.66 -17.17 29.65
C LEU A 310 3.19 -15.88 28.98
N ILE A 311 2.25 -15.96 28.04
CA ILE A 311 1.71 -14.79 27.33
C ILE A 311 0.65 -14.01 28.11
N ASN A 312 0.17 -14.55 29.23
CA ASN A 312 -0.81 -13.86 30.06
C ASN A 312 -0.22 -12.57 30.63
N LYS A 313 -1.07 -11.58 30.86
CA LYS A 313 -0.70 -10.23 31.29
C LYS A 313 0.30 -10.21 32.45
N GLN A 314 0.07 -11.03 33.48
CA GLN A 314 0.93 -11.06 34.68
C GLN A 314 2.37 -11.46 34.36
N ASN A 315 2.56 -12.49 33.53
CA ASN A 315 3.89 -12.96 33.14
C ASN A 315 4.55 -11.98 32.15
N GLN A 316 3.76 -11.40 31.24
CA GLN A 316 4.26 -10.35 30.34
C GLN A 316 4.78 -9.13 31.09
N GLU A 317 4.09 -8.67 32.14
CA GLU A 317 4.58 -7.55 32.96
C GLU A 317 5.94 -7.83 33.64
N VAL A 318 6.19 -9.08 34.04
CA VAL A 318 7.48 -9.51 34.58
C VAL A 318 8.56 -9.51 33.50
N LEU A 319 8.26 -10.11 32.34
CA LEU A 319 9.19 -10.16 31.21
C LEU A 319 9.53 -8.75 30.71
N HIS A 320 8.54 -7.87 30.53
CA HIS A 320 8.75 -6.50 30.06
C HIS A 320 9.71 -5.73 30.97
N LYS A 321 9.62 -5.89 32.30
CA LYS A 321 10.55 -5.28 33.26
C LYS A 321 11.97 -5.83 33.11
N ARG A 322 12.10 -7.17 33.01
CA ARG A 322 13.41 -7.82 32.81
C ARG A 322 14.06 -7.38 31.50
N ILE A 323 13.31 -7.34 30.40
CA ILE A 323 13.80 -6.91 29.09
C ILE A 323 14.21 -5.45 29.14
N LYS A 324 13.36 -4.57 29.69
CA LYS A 324 13.67 -3.13 29.83
C LYS A 324 14.97 -2.92 30.60
N LYS A 325 15.17 -3.66 31.71
CA LYS A 325 16.42 -3.62 32.48
C LYS A 325 17.64 -3.94 31.63
N ILE A 326 17.62 -5.08 30.92
CA ILE A 326 18.74 -5.53 30.07
C ILE A 326 19.07 -4.47 29.02
N ILE A 327 18.04 -3.97 28.31
CA ILE A 327 18.21 -2.96 27.26
C ILE A 327 18.80 -1.68 27.86
N ASN A 328 18.25 -1.19 28.98
CA ASN A 328 18.74 0.02 29.65
C ASN A 328 20.19 -0.09 30.10
N GLU A 329 20.59 -1.23 30.65
CA GLU A 329 21.99 -1.51 31.01
C GLU A 329 22.90 -1.44 29.77
N MET A 330 22.48 -2.02 28.65
CA MET A 330 23.26 -2.02 27.40
C MET A 330 23.37 -0.65 26.72
N VAL A 331 22.38 0.22 26.89
CA VAL A 331 22.44 1.61 26.40
C VAL A 331 23.02 2.59 27.43
N GLY A 332 23.46 2.10 28.60
CA GLY A 332 24.08 2.91 29.65
C GLY A 332 23.11 3.85 30.39
N LYS A 333 21.83 3.50 30.47
CA LYS A 333 20.80 4.26 31.21
C LYS A 333 20.37 3.52 32.48
N GLY A 334 19.72 4.25 33.39
CA GLY A 334 19.20 3.66 34.63
C GLY A 334 18.13 2.59 34.36
N GLU A 335 18.04 1.58 35.22
CA GLU A 335 17.18 0.39 35.05
C GLU A 335 15.72 0.72 34.65
N ASN A 336 15.15 1.80 35.20
CA ASN A 336 13.76 2.21 34.94
C ASN A 336 13.63 3.37 33.95
N ALA A 337 14.72 3.87 33.36
CA ALA A 337 14.68 4.99 32.43
C ALA A 337 13.82 4.67 31.22
N ASP A 338 13.02 5.64 30.79
CA ASP A 338 12.36 5.58 29.48
C ASP A 338 13.37 5.99 28.41
N ILE A 339 13.41 5.21 27.34
CA ILE A 339 14.33 5.42 26.22
C ILE A 339 13.52 5.60 24.93
N GLN A 340 14.13 6.25 23.96
CA GLN A 340 13.58 6.46 22.63
C GLN A 340 14.37 5.63 21.62
N GLU A 341 13.83 5.44 20.42
CA GLU A 341 14.53 4.69 19.37
C GLU A 341 15.93 5.27 19.05
N GLY A 342 16.09 6.59 19.16
CA GLY A 342 17.37 7.27 18.95
C GLY A 342 18.45 6.93 19.97
N ASP A 343 18.08 6.42 21.16
CA ASP A 343 19.04 5.95 22.17
C ASP A 343 19.64 4.58 21.80
N ILE A 344 19.03 3.85 20.86
CA ILE A 344 19.43 2.50 20.45
C ILE A 344 20.39 2.62 19.26
N THR A 345 21.69 2.71 19.55
CA THR A 345 22.76 2.77 18.54
C THR A 345 23.40 1.41 18.25
N ASN A 346 23.24 0.42 19.14
CA ASN A 346 23.82 -0.92 19.08
C ASN A 346 22.75 -2.03 19.01
N GLN A 347 21.77 -1.87 18.12
CA GLN A 347 20.60 -2.74 18.00
C GLN A 347 20.96 -4.24 17.90
N GLY A 348 21.93 -4.61 17.04
CA GLY A 348 22.33 -6.02 16.87
C GLY A 348 22.93 -6.66 18.13
N GLU A 349 23.67 -5.90 18.95
CA GLU A 349 24.23 -6.39 20.20
C GLU A 349 23.13 -6.64 21.24
N ILE A 350 22.18 -5.71 21.34
CA ILE A 350 21.02 -5.83 22.23
C ILE A 350 20.20 -7.08 21.86
N ILE A 351 19.92 -7.28 20.57
CA ILE A 351 19.23 -8.47 20.07
C ILE A 351 20.00 -9.73 20.47
N GLY A 352 21.32 -9.75 20.26
CA GLY A 352 22.17 -10.87 20.63
C GLY A 352 22.11 -11.22 22.13
N GLU A 353 22.12 -10.23 23.01
CA GLU A 353 22.02 -10.47 24.47
C GLU A 353 20.62 -10.94 24.88
N LEU A 354 19.55 -10.38 24.31
CA LEU A 354 18.18 -10.85 24.56
C LEU A 354 17.99 -12.32 24.14
N ILE A 355 18.42 -12.66 22.92
CA ILE A 355 18.38 -14.03 22.40
C ILE A 355 19.22 -14.95 23.28
N LYS A 356 20.42 -14.51 23.68
CA LYS A 356 21.27 -15.26 24.61
C LYS A 356 20.58 -15.46 25.95
N GLN A 357 19.67 -14.61 26.39
CA GLN A 357 18.88 -14.83 27.60
C GLN A 357 17.59 -15.64 27.39
N GLY A 358 17.32 -16.08 26.15
CA GLY A 358 16.10 -16.80 25.79
C GLY A 358 14.91 -15.90 25.49
N LEU A 359 15.10 -14.58 25.39
CA LEU A 359 14.01 -13.61 25.28
C LEU A 359 13.71 -13.28 23.83
N TRP A 360 12.49 -13.60 23.38
CA TRP A 360 12.05 -13.42 22.00
C TRP A 360 10.67 -12.75 21.93
N PRO A 361 10.46 -11.72 21.09
CA PRO A 361 9.11 -11.26 20.78
C PRO A 361 8.31 -12.39 20.16
N ALA A 362 7.04 -12.49 20.53
CA ALA A 362 6.09 -13.42 19.92
C ALA A 362 5.98 -13.11 18.41
N PRO A 363 6.05 -14.13 17.54
CA PRO A 363 5.86 -13.91 16.11
C PRO A 363 4.41 -13.52 15.80
N GLY A 364 4.18 -13.04 14.58
CA GLY A 364 2.86 -13.09 13.96
C GLY A 364 2.38 -14.54 13.84
N GLY A 365 1.13 -14.73 13.44
CA GLY A 365 0.57 -16.06 13.22
C GLY A 365 0.32 -16.37 11.75
N ALA A 366 -0.42 -17.45 11.51
CA ALA A 366 -0.92 -17.80 10.20
C ALA A 366 -2.15 -16.96 9.81
N TRP A 367 -2.45 -16.96 8.51
CA TRP A 367 -3.62 -16.28 7.95
C TRP A 367 -4.96 -16.86 8.46
N CYS A 368 -5.03 -18.07 9.02
CA CYS A 368 -6.26 -18.57 9.64
C CYS A 368 -6.05 -19.01 11.10
N SER A 369 -4.96 -18.58 11.74
CA SER A 369 -4.73 -18.92 13.15
C SER A 369 -5.51 -18.02 14.10
N ALA A 370 -5.99 -18.62 15.18
CA ALA A 370 -6.54 -17.94 16.35
C ALA A 370 -5.63 -18.18 17.56
N GLY A 371 -5.84 -17.42 18.62
CA GLY A 371 -5.04 -17.47 19.84
C GLY A 371 -3.63 -16.94 19.62
N ILE A 372 -2.66 -17.69 20.16
CA ILE A 372 -1.25 -17.31 20.16
C ILE A 372 -0.35 -18.43 19.62
N PRO A 373 0.83 -18.07 19.08
CA PRO A 373 1.84 -19.04 18.68
C PRO A 373 2.27 -19.92 19.86
N ILE A 374 2.36 -21.22 19.64
CA ILE A 374 2.77 -22.22 20.64
C ILE A 374 4.23 -22.59 20.40
N PHE A 375 5.10 -22.43 21.40
CA PHE A 375 6.49 -22.82 21.24
C PHE A 375 6.60 -24.33 21.04
N ASN A 376 7.22 -24.74 19.93
CA ASN A 376 7.41 -26.14 19.60
C ASN A 376 8.80 -26.61 20.06
N LYS A 377 9.84 -26.05 19.45
CA LYS A 377 11.25 -26.36 19.68
C LYS A 377 12.14 -25.30 19.03
N MET A 378 13.45 -25.37 19.26
CA MET A 378 14.40 -24.57 18.48
C MET A 378 14.63 -25.15 17.08
N SER A 379 14.93 -24.29 16.10
CA SER A 379 15.36 -24.70 14.77
C SER A 379 16.66 -25.50 14.82
N LYS A 380 16.95 -26.28 13.77
CA LYS A 380 18.19 -27.08 13.71
C LYS A 380 19.41 -26.16 13.83
N GLY A 381 20.29 -26.45 14.79
CA GLY A 381 21.43 -25.58 15.14
C GLY A 381 21.09 -24.44 16.10
N ALA A 382 19.86 -24.39 16.63
CA ALA A 382 19.37 -23.47 17.65
C ALA A 382 19.38 -21.98 17.27
N GLY A 383 19.24 -21.67 15.96
CA GLY A 383 19.30 -20.29 15.48
C GLY A 383 18.08 -19.42 15.87
N PHE A 384 16.89 -20.02 15.95
CA PHE A 384 15.64 -19.34 16.27
C PHE A 384 14.57 -20.31 16.79
N PRO A 385 13.60 -19.86 17.60
CA PRO A 385 12.47 -20.69 18.03
C PRO A 385 11.49 -20.94 16.88
N LEU A 386 10.96 -22.17 16.82
CA LEU A 386 9.87 -22.58 15.93
C LEU A 386 8.57 -22.61 16.72
N PHE A 387 7.49 -22.14 16.10
CA PHE A 387 6.17 -22.09 16.69
C PHE A 387 5.18 -22.90 15.86
N THR A 388 4.20 -23.48 16.55
CA THR A 388 3.03 -24.10 15.94
C THR A 388 1.85 -23.14 16.10
N HIS A 389 1.05 -22.99 15.05
CA HIS A 389 -0.11 -22.10 14.99
C HIS A 389 -1.38 -22.92 14.82
N TYR A 390 -2.43 -22.58 15.57
CA TYR A 390 -3.70 -23.30 15.52
C TYR A 390 -4.84 -22.36 15.11
N ASP A 391 -5.85 -22.89 14.41
CA ASP A 391 -7.11 -22.18 14.20
C ASP A 391 -8.03 -22.26 15.43
N TYR A 392 -9.21 -21.62 15.35
CA TYR A 392 -10.17 -21.62 16.45
C TYR A 392 -10.76 -23.02 16.77
N GLN A 393 -10.60 -23.99 15.86
CA GLN A 393 -11.02 -25.38 16.03
C GLN A 393 -9.89 -26.27 16.60
N GLY A 394 -8.68 -25.71 16.76
CA GLY A 394 -7.51 -26.43 17.25
C GLY A 394 -6.76 -27.21 16.16
N LYS A 395 -7.04 -26.97 14.87
CA LYS A 395 -6.28 -27.56 13.77
C LYS A 395 -4.95 -26.82 13.59
N ASP A 396 -3.88 -27.57 13.36
CA ASP A 396 -2.58 -27.01 13.00
C ASP A 396 -2.65 -26.35 11.62
N VAL A 397 -2.28 -25.07 11.57
CA VAL A 397 -2.25 -24.21 10.37
C VAL A 397 -0.87 -23.56 10.18
N THR A 398 0.17 -24.14 10.79
CA THR A 398 1.55 -23.61 10.78
C THR A 398 2.10 -23.46 9.37
N GLU A 399 1.68 -24.32 8.42
CA GLU A 399 2.10 -24.23 7.02
C GLU A 399 1.67 -22.92 6.33
N LEU A 400 0.68 -22.22 6.90
CA LEU A 400 0.16 -20.94 6.41
C LEU A 400 0.76 -19.72 7.14
N ALA A 401 1.75 -19.93 8.02
CA ALA A 401 2.45 -18.85 8.71
C ALA A 401 3.50 -18.21 7.79
N ASN A 402 3.21 -17.00 7.32
CA ASN A 402 4.08 -16.21 6.45
C ASN A 402 4.66 -14.96 7.13
N LEU A 403 4.37 -14.73 8.42
CA LEU A 403 4.72 -13.50 9.17
C LEU A 403 5.54 -13.75 10.44
N ASP A 404 6.24 -14.88 10.52
CA ASP A 404 7.01 -15.28 11.71
C ASP A 404 8.18 -14.33 12.06
N CYS A 405 8.52 -13.41 11.17
CA CYS A 405 9.51 -12.34 11.32
C CYS A 405 8.92 -11.00 11.81
N GLN A 406 7.59 -10.88 11.90
CA GLN A 406 6.87 -9.74 12.46
C GLN A 406 6.43 -10.02 13.90
N THR A 407 6.14 -8.96 14.66
CA THR A 407 5.47 -9.04 15.96
C THR A 407 4.27 -8.09 15.99
N PRO A 408 3.06 -8.62 16.25
CA PRO A 408 1.86 -7.81 16.40
C PRO A 408 1.90 -6.94 17.66
N TYR A 409 1.32 -5.75 17.60
CA TYR A 409 1.13 -4.96 18.82
C TYR A 409 0.20 -5.69 19.80
N TYR A 410 0.56 -5.68 21.09
CA TYR A 410 -0.15 -6.37 22.16
C TYR A 410 -1.44 -5.64 22.58
N PHE A 411 -2.40 -5.53 21.65
CA PHE A 411 -3.64 -4.77 21.84
C PHE A 411 -4.66 -5.42 22.77
N VAL A 412 -4.61 -6.73 22.97
CA VAL A 412 -5.62 -7.49 23.73
C VAL A 412 -4.96 -8.52 24.64
N TYR A 413 -5.47 -8.64 25.86
CA TYR A 413 -5.22 -9.76 26.76
C TYR A 413 -6.13 -10.92 26.36
N LEU A 414 -5.62 -11.88 25.57
CA LEU A 414 -6.46 -12.93 24.97
C LEU A 414 -7.11 -13.85 26.02
N GLU A 415 -6.49 -13.98 27.18
CA GLU A 415 -6.99 -14.75 28.30
C GLU A 415 -8.32 -14.19 28.86
N THR A 416 -8.53 -12.86 28.81
CA THR A 416 -9.76 -12.21 29.28
C THR A 416 -10.62 -11.66 28.14
N GLY A 417 -10.00 -11.22 27.05
CA GLY A 417 -10.60 -10.39 25.99
C GLY A 417 -10.52 -8.90 26.25
N GLU A 418 -9.90 -8.49 27.35
CA GLU A 418 -9.78 -7.07 27.70
C GLU A 418 -8.77 -6.37 26.81
N TYR A 419 -9.09 -5.14 26.42
CA TYR A 419 -8.21 -4.28 25.65
C TYR A 419 -7.04 -3.76 26.49
N ASN A 420 -5.84 -3.81 25.93
CA ASN A 420 -4.64 -3.24 26.51
C ASN A 420 -4.54 -1.75 26.13
N GLU A 421 -5.29 -0.91 26.85
CA GLU A 421 -5.37 0.53 26.58
C GLU A 421 -4.00 1.22 26.51
N LYS A 422 -3.02 0.76 27.30
CA LYS A 422 -1.66 1.30 27.26
C LYS A 422 -1.01 1.16 25.88
N VAL A 423 -1.18 0.02 25.23
CA VAL A 423 -0.61 -0.26 23.90
C VAL A 423 -1.44 0.40 22.80
N ILE A 424 -2.76 0.45 22.97
CA ILE A 424 -3.65 1.18 22.07
C ILE A 424 -3.29 2.68 22.05
N ASP A 425 -3.12 3.29 23.21
CA ASP A 425 -2.75 4.70 23.34
C ASP A 425 -1.34 4.95 22.79
N PHE A 426 -0.39 4.03 23.00
CA PHE A 426 0.92 4.09 22.35
C PHE A 426 0.79 4.13 20.83
N TYR A 427 0.04 3.20 20.23
CA TYR A 427 -0.13 3.10 18.78
C TYR A 427 -0.81 4.34 18.21
N ILE A 428 -1.88 4.83 18.83
CA ILE A 428 -2.57 6.06 18.39
C ILE A 428 -1.62 7.27 18.47
N ASN A 429 -0.85 7.41 19.56
CA ASN A 429 0.12 8.50 19.69
C ASN A 429 1.27 8.38 18.68
N PHE A 430 1.69 7.16 18.35
CA PHE A 430 2.66 6.90 17.28
C PHE A 430 2.14 7.36 15.92
N LEU A 431 0.89 7.02 15.57
CA LEU A 431 0.24 7.48 14.34
C LEU A 431 0.12 9.00 14.28
N LYS A 432 -0.34 9.64 15.37
CA LYS A 432 -0.41 11.11 15.49
C LYS A 432 0.95 11.76 15.35
N LYS A 433 2.00 11.13 15.91
CA LYS A 433 3.38 11.61 15.79
C LYS A 433 3.88 11.53 14.35
N ILE A 434 3.65 10.42 13.64
CA ILE A 434 4.01 10.29 12.21
C ILE A 434 3.27 11.36 11.40
N GLN A 435 1.97 11.52 11.64
CA GLN A 435 1.16 12.54 10.99
C GLN A 435 1.76 13.93 11.23
N ALA A 436 2.08 14.28 12.48
CA ALA A 436 2.62 15.59 12.83
C ALA A 436 4.05 15.82 12.29
N ASP A 437 4.89 14.79 12.29
CA ASP A 437 6.29 14.89 11.85
C ASP A 437 6.40 15.15 10.34
N TYR A 438 5.47 14.60 9.54
CA TYR A 438 5.52 14.61 8.07
C TYR A 438 4.34 15.33 7.39
N ASN A 439 3.36 15.77 8.18
CA ASN A 439 2.14 16.45 7.73
C ASN A 439 1.31 15.66 6.69
N PHE A 440 1.24 14.33 6.81
CA PHE A 440 0.43 13.51 5.91
C PHE A 440 -1.06 13.90 5.96
N ASP A 441 -1.73 13.76 4.81
CA ASP A 441 -3.16 13.99 4.61
C ASP A 441 -3.98 12.70 4.78
N GLY A 442 -3.32 11.54 4.83
CA GLY A 442 -3.97 10.27 5.08
C GLY A 442 -3.01 9.11 5.33
N PHE A 443 -3.56 7.99 5.80
CA PHE A 443 -2.84 6.73 5.95
C PHE A 443 -3.51 5.60 5.18
N ARG A 444 -2.69 4.69 4.66
CA ARG A 444 -3.10 3.32 4.35
C ARG A 444 -2.69 2.43 5.51
N VAL A 445 -3.65 1.68 6.05
CA VAL A 445 -3.37 0.64 7.04
C VAL A 445 -3.22 -0.68 6.29
N ASP A 446 -2.02 -1.25 6.36
CA ASP A 446 -1.67 -2.50 5.71
C ASP A 446 -2.00 -3.73 6.55
N HIS A 447 -2.17 -4.88 5.89
CA HIS A 447 -2.37 -6.20 6.48
C HIS A 447 -3.59 -6.29 7.39
N ILE A 448 -4.72 -5.80 6.89
CA ILE A 448 -5.98 -5.80 7.65
C ILE A 448 -7.14 -6.48 6.93
N ASP A 449 -6.91 -7.11 5.78
CA ASP A 449 -7.92 -7.80 4.98
C ASP A 449 -8.63 -8.97 5.70
N HIS A 450 -8.02 -9.49 6.76
CA HIS A 450 -8.50 -10.64 7.55
C HIS A 450 -8.77 -10.34 9.02
N ILE A 451 -9.27 -9.16 9.38
CA ILE A 451 -9.54 -8.83 10.79
C ILE A 451 -11.01 -9.01 11.22
N VAL A 452 -11.90 -9.27 10.27
CA VAL A 452 -13.36 -9.42 10.49
C VAL A 452 -13.83 -10.86 10.25
N ASP A 453 -12.90 -11.81 10.18
CA ASP A 453 -13.20 -13.22 9.94
C ASP A 453 -13.44 -14.00 11.26
N ALA A 454 -13.88 -15.25 11.11
CA ALA A 454 -14.12 -16.17 12.23
C ALA A 454 -12.85 -16.51 13.04
N TYR A 455 -11.67 -16.16 12.54
CA TYR A 455 -10.38 -16.39 13.19
C TYR A 455 -9.96 -15.21 14.07
N SER A 456 -10.54 -14.03 13.83
CA SER A 456 -10.14 -12.77 14.49
C SER A 456 -11.00 -12.43 15.69
N GLU A 457 -12.31 -12.66 15.59
CA GLU A 457 -13.28 -12.41 16.65
C GLU A 457 -14.23 -13.60 16.81
N SER A 458 -14.66 -13.87 18.04
CA SER A 458 -15.71 -14.85 18.30
C SER A 458 -17.07 -14.35 17.81
N GLU A 459 -18.07 -15.23 17.75
CA GLU A 459 -19.46 -14.85 17.43
C GLU A 459 -20.02 -13.75 18.36
N LEU A 460 -19.48 -13.62 19.57
CA LEU A 460 -19.85 -12.57 20.54
C LEU A 460 -19.05 -11.27 20.38
N GLY A 461 -18.19 -11.17 19.35
CA GLY A 461 -17.35 -10.00 19.08
C GLY A 461 -16.13 -9.86 20.01
N LYS A 462 -15.73 -10.92 20.71
CA LYS A 462 -14.51 -10.93 21.53
C LYS A 462 -13.30 -11.19 20.62
N PRO A 463 -12.24 -10.36 20.64
CA PRO A 463 -11.03 -10.66 19.90
C PRO A 463 -10.39 -11.97 20.38
N ILE A 464 -10.03 -12.83 19.44
CA ILE A 464 -9.44 -14.15 19.72
C ILE A 464 -8.09 -14.37 19.06
N SER A 465 -7.58 -13.45 18.23
CA SER A 465 -6.27 -13.58 17.58
C SER A 465 -5.31 -12.44 17.94
N TYR A 466 -4.08 -12.56 17.46
CA TYR A 466 -3.05 -11.54 17.58
C TYR A 466 -3.28 -10.29 16.71
N ARG A 467 -4.24 -10.33 15.77
CA ARG A 467 -4.48 -9.27 14.80
C ARG A 467 -5.02 -8.00 15.46
N ALA A 468 -4.90 -6.86 14.79
CA ALA A 468 -5.50 -5.63 15.25
C ALA A 468 -7.03 -5.78 15.31
N PRO A 469 -7.65 -5.61 16.50
CA PRO A 469 -9.09 -5.67 16.61
C PRO A 469 -9.76 -4.49 15.90
N LYS A 470 -10.95 -4.72 15.33
CA LYS A 470 -11.72 -3.67 14.64
C LYS A 470 -11.94 -2.42 15.50
N ALA A 471 -12.18 -2.62 16.80
CA ALA A 471 -12.38 -1.52 17.76
C ALA A 471 -11.14 -0.62 17.91
N VAL A 472 -9.94 -1.21 17.81
CA VAL A 472 -8.68 -0.45 17.89
C VAL A 472 -8.48 0.39 16.64
N LEU A 473 -8.75 -0.17 15.46
CA LEU A 473 -8.65 0.57 14.19
C LEU A 473 -9.68 1.70 14.12
N GLY A 474 -10.93 1.43 14.54
CA GLY A 474 -11.96 2.47 14.65
C GLY A 474 -11.60 3.58 15.63
N LYS A 475 -11.01 3.24 16.79
CA LYS A 475 -10.51 4.25 17.75
C LYS A 475 -9.37 5.08 17.13
N ALA A 476 -8.42 4.45 16.43
CA ALA A 476 -7.31 5.13 15.79
C ALA A 476 -7.77 6.12 14.72
N ASN A 477 -8.64 5.69 13.80
CA ASN A 477 -9.19 6.54 12.75
C ASN A 477 -9.97 7.73 13.32
N ARG A 478 -10.81 7.49 14.34
CA ARG A 478 -11.57 8.54 15.03
C ARG A 478 -10.65 9.57 15.70
N GLU A 479 -9.59 9.12 16.36
CA GLU A 479 -8.64 10.00 17.06
C GLU A 479 -7.81 10.86 16.10
N LEU A 480 -7.44 10.34 14.92
CA LEU A 480 -6.78 11.13 13.87
C LEU A 480 -7.73 12.19 13.29
N LYS A 481 -8.98 11.80 12.98
CA LYS A 481 -9.98 12.71 12.40
C LYS A 481 -10.48 13.78 13.37
N LYS A 482 -10.42 13.56 14.69
CA LYS A 482 -10.69 14.60 15.70
C LYS A 482 -9.74 15.79 15.57
N GLU A 483 -8.47 15.53 15.29
CA GLU A 483 -7.45 16.59 15.15
C GLU A 483 -7.43 17.15 13.73
N ILE A 484 -7.64 16.28 12.73
CA ILE A 484 -7.60 16.64 11.31
C ILE A 484 -8.83 16.05 10.63
N PRO A 485 -9.96 16.78 10.60
CA PRO A 485 -11.23 16.27 10.08
C PRO A 485 -11.17 15.72 8.65
N HIS A 486 -10.28 16.27 7.81
CA HIS A 486 -10.10 15.84 6.43
C HIS A 486 -9.12 14.68 6.22
N PHE A 487 -8.57 14.13 7.30
CA PHE A 487 -7.60 13.03 7.22
C PHE A 487 -8.25 11.79 6.61
N ALA A 488 -7.66 11.27 5.54
CA ALA A 488 -8.17 10.11 4.82
C ALA A 488 -7.58 8.81 5.34
N THR A 489 -8.39 7.76 5.41
CA THR A 489 -7.98 6.43 5.89
C THR A 489 -8.35 5.38 4.85
N LEU A 490 -7.34 4.66 4.35
CA LEU A 490 -7.44 3.59 3.38
C LEU A 490 -7.15 2.25 4.07
N ALA A 491 -8.04 1.27 3.92
CA ALA A 491 -7.80 -0.10 4.36
C ALA A 491 -7.24 -0.94 3.22
N GLU A 492 -6.17 -1.70 3.47
CA GLU A 492 -5.89 -2.86 2.62
C GLU A 492 -6.93 -3.94 2.85
N TYR A 493 -7.77 -4.16 1.85
CA TYR A 493 -8.85 -5.14 1.88
C TYR A 493 -9.12 -5.62 0.46
N MET A 494 -9.14 -6.93 0.23
CA MET A 494 -9.32 -7.48 -1.12
C MET A 494 -10.78 -7.84 -1.44
N LEU A 495 -11.75 -7.26 -0.72
CA LEU A 495 -13.21 -7.37 -0.94
C LEU A 495 -13.77 -8.81 -0.99
N TRP A 496 -13.19 -9.76 -0.26
CA TRP A 496 -13.60 -11.17 -0.30
C TRP A 496 -15.08 -11.37 0.07
N ASP A 497 -15.43 -11.05 1.32
CA ASP A 497 -16.77 -11.30 1.88
C ASP A 497 -17.66 -10.04 1.92
N ASN A 498 -17.29 -8.98 1.21
CA ASN A 498 -18.02 -7.70 1.15
C ASN A 498 -18.37 -7.10 2.54
N TYR A 499 -17.43 -7.13 3.48
CA TYR A 499 -17.55 -6.54 4.82
C TYR A 499 -17.54 -4.99 4.83
N PHE A 500 -18.24 -4.36 3.89
CA PHE A 500 -18.24 -2.90 3.72
C PHE A 500 -18.68 -2.19 5.00
N LYS A 501 -19.68 -2.74 5.70
CA LYS A 501 -20.19 -2.16 6.95
C LYS A 501 -19.14 -2.15 8.05
N GLU A 502 -18.40 -3.24 8.21
CA GLU A 502 -17.44 -3.39 9.28
C GLU A 502 -16.24 -2.45 9.08
N TYR A 503 -15.70 -2.37 7.87
CA TYR A 503 -14.61 -1.44 7.58
C TYR A 503 -15.06 0.02 7.61
N HIS A 504 -16.23 0.33 7.06
CA HIS A 504 -16.70 1.70 6.98
C HIS A 504 -17.28 2.22 8.31
N GLN A 505 -18.25 1.53 8.91
CA GLN A 505 -19.00 2.05 10.07
C GLN A 505 -18.35 1.70 11.41
N PHE A 506 -17.69 0.54 11.53
CA PHE A 506 -17.08 0.14 12.81
C PHE A 506 -15.62 0.57 12.91
N MET A 507 -14.90 0.49 11.80
CA MET A 507 -13.49 0.88 11.74
C MET A 507 -13.26 2.29 11.18
N GLU A 508 -14.30 2.96 10.69
CA GLU A 508 -14.25 4.34 10.20
C GLU A 508 -13.24 4.55 9.06
N PHE A 509 -13.03 3.55 8.20
CA PHE A 509 -12.25 3.72 6.98
C PHE A 509 -13.05 4.49 5.92
N ASP A 510 -12.34 5.35 5.17
CA ASP A 510 -12.92 6.19 4.13
C ASP A 510 -12.87 5.51 2.76
N LEU A 511 -11.81 4.74 2.53
CA LEU A 511 -11.54 4.00 1.31
C LEU A 511 -11.16 2.57 1.65
N LEU A 512 -11.62 1.63 0.81
CA LEU A 512 -11.12 0.26 0.80
C LEU A 512 -10.27 0.06 -0.44
N TRP A 513 -9.22 -0.73 -0.30
CA TRP A 513 -8.52 -1.29 -1.46
C TRP A 513 -9.53 -2.13 -2.28
N GLY A 514 -9.44 -2.06 -3.61
CA GLY A 514 -10.28 -2.86 -4.49
C GLY A 514 -9.70 -4.26 -4.72
N SER A 515 -10.53 -5.19 -5.19
CA SER A 515 -10.09 -6.55 -5.61
C SER A 515 -9.50 -6.61 -7.03
N ASP A 516 -9.17 -5.45 -7.63
CA ASP A 516 -8.85 -5.35 -9.07
C ASP A 516 -7.52 -6.00 -9.49
N ILE A 517 -6.61 -6.27 -8.55
CA ILE A 517 -5.30 -6.88 -8.83
C ILE A 517 -5.36 -8.40 -8.80
N VAL A 518 -5.80 -8.98 -7.68
CA VAL A 518 -5.94 -10.44 -7.55
C VAL A 518 -6.91 -11.04 -8.58
N SER A 519 -7.78 -10.21 -9.16
CA SER A 519 -8.80 -10.59 -10.15
C SER A 519 -8.67 -9.83 -11.47
N GLN A 520 -7.45 -9.43 -11.90
CA GLN A 520 -7.24 -8.55 -13.05
C GLN A 520 -7.97 -9.00 -14.33
N TYR A 521 -7.94 -10.29 -14.66
CA TYR A 521 -8.62 -10.84 -15.85
C TYR A 521 -10.16 -10.92 -15.69
N LEU A 522 -10.69 -10.85 -14.47
CA LEU A 522 -12.14 -10.85 -14.18
C LEU A 522 -12.75 -9.45 -14.20
N LYS A 523 -11.94 -8.39 -14.10
CA LYS A 523 -12.39 -6.99 -14.11
C LYS A 523 -12.66 -6.48 -15.52
N ASN A 524 -13.60 -7.12 -16.22
CA ASN A 524 -14.12 -6.64 -17.50
C ASN A 524 -15.09 -5.44 -17.30
N VAL A 525 -15.59 -4.84 -18.39
CA VAL A 525 -16.44 -3.63 -18.30
C VAL A 525 -17.70 -3.89 -17.47
N ALA A 526 -18.37 -5.02 -17.72
CA ALA A 526 -19.60 -5.40 -17.02
C ALA A 526 -19.37 -5.58 -15.50
N ARG A 527 -18.28 -6.25 -15.10
CA ARG A 527 -17.98 -6.47 -13.68
C ARG A 527 -17.64 -5.17 -12.96
N ILE A 528 -16.95 -4.23 -13.61
CA ILE A 528 -16.68 -2.92 -13.01
C ILE A 528 -18.00 -2.16 -12.76
N ILE A 529 -18.93 -2.19 -13.72
CA ILE A 529 -20.28 -1.60 -13.56
C ILE A 529 -21.07 -2.31 -12.45
N GLU A 530 -20.89 -3.62 -12.26
CA GLU A 530 -21.50 -4.36 -11.16
C GLU A 530 -20.90 -3.98 -9.80
N ASP A 531 -19.56 -3.96 -9.65
CA ASP A 531 -18.87 -3.51 -8.42
C ASP A 531 -19.34 -2.11 -8.00
N ASN A 532 -19.51 -1.25 -9.00
CA ASN A 532 -20.01 0.10 -8.90
C ASN A 532 -21.45 0.15 -8.33
N LYS A 533 -22.35 -0.70 -8.83
CA LYS A 533 -23.73 -0.84 -8.30
C LYS A 533 -23.74 -1.39 -6.87
N GLU A 534 -22.92 -2.39 -6.56
CA GLU A 534 -22.80 -2.94 -5.20
C GLU A 534 -22.40 -1.84 -4.19
N LEU A 535 -21.45 -0.97 -4.57
CA LEU A 535 -21.05 0.19 -3.76
C LEU A 535 -22.18 1.23 -3.62
N GLU A 536 -22.90 1.51 -4.69
CA GLU A 536 -24.04 2.43 -4.67
C GLU A 536 -25.17 1.92 -3.76
N GLU A 537 -25.52 0.64 -3.85
CA GLU A 537 -26.52 -0.02 -3.00
C GLU A 537 -26.11 0.09 -1.53
N TYR A 538 -24.85 -0.22 -1.21
CA TYR A 538 -24.33 -0.05 0.15
C TYR A 538 -24.42 1.41 0.62
N ASN A 539 -23.93 2.37 -0.16
CA ASN A 539 -23.94 3.78 0.21
C ASN A 539 -25.36 4.37 0.31
N SER A 540 -26.34 3.76 -0.35
CA SER A 540 -27.77 4.12 -0.20
C SER A 540 -28.35 3.71 1.16
N THR A 541 -27.72 2.77 1.87
CA THR A 541 -28.09 2.39 3.24
C THR A 541 -27.45 3.28 4.32
N VAL A 542 -26.45 4.08 3.95
CA VAL A 542 -25.75 4.99 4.87
C VAL A 542 -26.64 6.18 5.19
N GLU A 543 -26.81 6.50 6.47
CA GLU A 543 -27.66 7.62 6.91
C GLU A 543 -27.21 8.94 6.27
N LYS A 544 -28.19 9.76 5.87
CA LYS A 544 -27.93 11.04 5.22
C LYS A 544 -27.09 11.95 6.11
N GLY A 545 -25.97 12.43 5.57
CA GLY A 545 -25.03 13.30 6.30
C GLY A 545 -23.83 12.55 6.89
N ASN A 546 -23.86 11.21 6.93
CA ASN A 546 -22.67 10.43 7.25
C ASN A 546 -21.76 10.33 6.01
N PRO A 547 -20.43 10.23 6.20
CA PRO A 547 -19.50 9.96 5.13
C PRO A 547 -19.89 8.68 4.38
N ARG A 548 -19.69 8.68 3.06
CA ARG A 548 -19.87 7.50 2.21
C ARG A 548 -18.56 6.74 2.09
N LEU A 549 -18.64 5.44 1.85
CA LEU A 549 -17.51 4.60 1.51
C LEU A 549 -17.11 4.81 0.05
N SER A 550 -15.82 4.71 -0.25
CA SER A 550 -15.34 4.54 -1.63
C SER A 550 -14.41 3.33 -1.71
N ILE A 551 -14.25 2.79 -2.92
CA ILE A 551 -13.41 1.62 -3.19
C ILE A 551 -12.46 1.99 -4.32
N LEU A 552 -11.16 1.78 -4.14
CA LEU A 552 -10.18 2.09 -5.18
C LEU A 552 -10.47 1.31 -6.47
N LYS A 553 -10.26 1.95 -7.62
CA LYS A 553 -9.94 1.26 -8.87
C LYS A 553 -8.43 1.04 -8.87
N THR A 554 -7.97 -0.19 -8.75
CA THR A 554 -6.52 -0.47 -8.64
C THR A 554 -5.93 -0.87 -9.99
N TYR A 555 -5.21 0.06 -10.62
CA TYR A 555 -4.47 -0.23 -11.86
C TYR A 555 -3.32 -1.19 -11.60
N ASN A 556 -2.50 -0.90 -10.60
CA ASN A 556 -1.41 -1.75 -10.12
C ASN A 556 -1.21 -1.55 -8.60
N ASN A 557 -0.55 -2.49 -7.92
CA ASN A 557 -0.03 -2.31 -6.56
C ASN A 557 1.30 -3.03 -6.33
N GLN A 558 1.97 -2.74 -5.21
CA GLN A 558 3.28 -3.31 -4.91
C GLN A 558 3.26 -4.85 -4.78
N ASP A 559 2.09 -5.44 -4.57
CA ASP A 559 1.94 -6.88 -4.36
C ASP A 559 1.74 -7.67 -5.66
N GLY A 560 1.39 -7.00 -6.77
CA GLY A 560 1.11 -7.64 -8.05
C GLY A 560 2.28 -8.45 -8.63
N GLU A 561 3.52 -8.11 -8.25
CA GLU A 561 4.75 -8.80 -8.66
C GLU A 561 5.07 -10.04 -7.82
N PHE A 562 4.46 -10.22 -6.64
CA PHE A 562 4.72 -11.40 -5.82
C PHE A 562 4.31 -12.66 -6.57
N ARG A 563 5.16 -13.70 -6.55
CA ARG A 563 4.89 -14.99 -7.20
C ARG A 563 3.52 -15.59 -6.83
N ALA A 564 3.07 -15.37 -5.59
CA ALA A 564 1.77 -15.85 -5.13
C ALA A 564 0.59 -15.15 -5.80
N ILE A 565 0.75 -13.89 -6.26
CA ILE A 565 -0.26 -13.09 -6.95
C ILE A 565 -0.01 -13.08 -8.45
N ASP A 566 1.20 -12.68 -8.89
CA ASP A 566 1.63 -12.66 -10.29
C ASP A 566 0.52 -12.11 -11.21
N GLN A 567 0.05 -10.91 -10.87
CA GLN A 567 -0.96 -10.15 -11.60
C GLN A 567 -0.50 -8.69 -11.62
N TYR A 568 0.09 -8.28 -12.74
CA TYR A 568 0.52 -6.89 -12.97
C TYR A 568 0.13 -6.47 -14.40
N PRO A 569 -0.02 -5.16 -14.69
CA PRO A 569 -0.55 -4.67 -15.96
C PRO A 569 0.22 -5.15 -17.20
N ALA A 570 1.54 -5.30 -17.11
CA ALA A 570 2.35 -5.69 -18.26
C ALA A 570 2.06 -7.10 -18.80
N GLN A 571 1.42 -7.97 -18.01
CA GLN A 571 0.89 -9.25 -18.49
C GLN A 571 -0.22 -9.09 -19.54
N LEU A 572 -0.86 -7.92 -19.60
CA LEU A 572 -1.90 -7.59 -20.57
C LEU A 572 -1.36 -7.10 -21.91
N SER A 573 -0.02 -7.03 -22.07
CA SER A 573 0.68 -6.28 -23.11
C SER A 573 0.44 -4.76 -23.04
N GLU A 574 1.12 -4.00 -23.90
CA GLU A 574 1.00 -2.54 -23.94
C GLU A 574 -0.44 -2.09 -24.19
N ALA A 575 -1.12 -2.67 -25.20
CA ALA A 575 -2.48 -2.28 -25.54
C ALA A 575 -3.48 -2.64 -24.42
N GLY A 576 -3.34 -3.82 -23.81
CA GLY A 576 -4.23 -4.24 -22.72
C GLY A 576 -4.00 -3.45 -21.43
N ALA A 577 -2.76 -3.10 -21.13
CA ALA A 577 -2.41 -2.21 -20.03
C ALA A 577 -2.98 -0.79 -20.24
N LEU A 578 -2.92 -0.26 -21.47
CA LEU A 578 -3.52 1.03 -21.79
C LEU A 578 -5.05 0.97 -21.72
N PHE A 579 -5.67 -0.09 -22.22
CA PHE A 579 -7.12 -0.26 -22.15
C PHE A 579 -7.61 -0.43 -20.71
N LYS A 580 -6.84 -1.08 -19.82
CA LYS A 580 -7.15 -1.11 -18.39
C LYS A 580 -7.19 0.29 -17.78
N TRP A 581 -6.23 1.15 -18.14
CA TRP A 581 -6.22 2.55 -17.70
C TRP A 581 -7.42 3.32 -18.24
N PHE A 582 -7.68 3.19 -19.55
CA PHE A 582 -8.81 3.80 -20.24
C PHE A 582 -10.15 3.44 -19.59
N LYS A 583 -10.47 2.15 -19.44
CA LYS A 583 -11.77 1.72 -18.91
C LYS A 583 -11.99 2.22 -17.47
N PHE A 584 -10.96 2.25 -16.63
CA PHE A 584 -11.09 2.79 -15.27
C PHE A 584 -11.42 4.29 -15.25
N LYS A 585 -10.90 5.05 -16.21
CA LYS A 585 -11.19 6.47 -16.41
C LYS A 585 -12.55 6.73 -17.07
N PHE A 586 -13.08 5.78 -17.84
CA PHE A 586 -14.32 5.90 -18.63
C PHE A 586 -15.51 5.07 -18.11
N LEU A 587 -15.42 4.59 -16.87
CA LEU A 587 -16.51 3.90 -16.15
C LEU A 587 -16.83 4.61 -14.83
N PRO A 588 -17.36 5.86 -14.88
CA PRO A 588 -17.84 6.58 -13.70
C PRO A 588 -19.18 6.00 -13.22
N ASN A 589 -19.53 6.24 -11.95
CA ASN A 589 -20.73 5.65 -11.35
C ASN A 589 -21.60 6.62 -10.53
N GLY A 590 -21.63 7.88 -10.92
CA GLY A 590 -22.46 8.89 -10.25
C GLY A 590 -22.02 9.20 -8.80
N PRO A 591 -22.75 10.09 -8.12
CA PRO A 591 -22.30 10.74 -6.87
C PRO A 591 -22.25 9.81 -5.64
N THR A 592 -22.86 8.63 -5.70
CA THR A 592 -22.98 7.67 -4.60
C THR A 592 -21.92 6.57 -4.65
N ALA A 593 -21.17 6.45 -5.74
CA ALA A 593 -20.22 5.37 -5.95
C ALA A 593 -19.00 5.81 -6.79
N GLN A 594 -18.59 7.07 -6.62
CA GLN A 594 -17.35 7.57 -7.19
C GLN A 594 -16.14 6.83 -6.60
N ARG A 595 -15.14 6.59 -7.46
CA ARG A 595 -13.98 5.75 -7.11
C ARG A 595 -12.68 6.38 -7.64
N PRO A 596 -11.71 6.70 -6.76
CA PRO A 596 -10.40 7.15 -7.19
C PRO A 596 -9.57 5.99 -7.73
N LEU A 597 -8.45 6.33 -8.37
CA LEU A 597 -7.62 5.40 -9.12
C LEU A 597 -6.21 5.32 -8.53
N LEU A 598 -5.72 4.11 -8.26
CA LEU A 598 -4.36 3.86 -7.78
C LEU A 598 -3.48 3.24 -8.88
N TYR A 599 -2.27 3.77 -9.06
CA TYR A 599 -1.22 3.21 -9.92
C TYR A 599 0.16 3.39 -9.26
N ILE A 600 1.17 2.69 -9.75
CA ILE A 600 2.54 2.72 -9.23
C ILE A 600 3.44 3.53 -10.17
N ASP A 601 4.49 4.12 -9.61
CA ASP A 601 5.62 4.58 -10.41
C ASP A 601 6.09 3.56 -11.45
N GLY A 602 6.30 4.03 -12.69
CA GLY A 602 6.74 3.19 -13.81
C GLY A 602 5.58 2.69 -14.67
N ASP A 603 4.37 2.54 -14.12
CA ASP A 603 3.17 2.14 -14.88
C ASP A 603 2.92 3.07 -16.05
N GLU A 604 3.08 4.38 -15.86
CA GLU A 604 2.85 5.39 -16.90
C GLU A 604 3.81 5.29 -18.08
N SER A 605 4.89 4.51 -17.93
CA SER A 605 5.90 4.25 -18.96
C SER A 605 5.92 2.79 -19.40
N PHE A 606 4.91 2.00 -18.99
CA PHE A 606 4.82 0.57 -19.23
C PHE A 606 6.04 -0.21 -18.70
N THR A 607 6.61 0.22 -17.58
CA THR A 607 7.64 -0.55 -16.87
C THR A 607 7.02 -1.86 -16.38
N LYS A 608 7.63 -2.99 -16.73
CA LYS A 608 6.98 -4.31 -16.59
C LYS A 608 6.90 -4.80 -15.15
N THR A 609 8.02 -4.71 -14.46
CA THR A 609 8.19 -5.08 -13.05
C THR A 609 9.32 -4.25 -12.44
N GLY A 610 9.48 -4.30 -11.12
CA GLY A 610 10.63 -3.74 -10.41
C GLY A 610 10.30 -3.14 -9.05
N ILE A 611 9.01 -2.85 -8.77
CA ILE A 611 8.65 -2.17 -7.51
C ILE A 611 8.95 -3.05 -6.30
N GLU A 612 8.74 -4.36 -6.39
CA GLU A 612 9.04 -5.29 -5.29
C GLU A 612 10.54 -5.29 -4.97
N LYS A 613 11.38 -5.41 -6.01
CA LYS A 613 12.85 -5.37 -5.88
C LYS A 613 13.32 -4.05 -5.25
N VAL A 614 12.78 -2.93 -5.73
CA VAL A 614 13.10 -1.57 -5.24
C VAL A 614 12.77 -1.41 -3.76
N ILE A 615 11.58 -1.86 -3.35
CA ILE A 615 11.12 -1.85 -1.97
C ILE A 615 12.04 -2.67 -1.07
N GLY A 616 12.45 -3.85 -1.53
CA GLY A 616 13.25 -4.77 -0.74
C GLY A 616 14.71 -4.40 -0.65
N MET A 617 15.31 -3.92 -1.74
CA MET A 617 16.75 -3.65 -1.79
C MET A 617 17.12 -2.19 -1.55
N GLU A 618 16.15 -1.28 -1.48
CA GLU A 618 16.37 0.18 -1.41
C GLU A 618 17.27 0.68 -2.55
N ILE A 619 16.94 0.30 -3.79
CA ILE A 619 17.69 0.67 -5.00
C ILE A 619 16.82 1.47 -5.98
N SER A 620 17.46 2.10 -6.96
CA SER A 620 16.76 2.74 -8.07
C SER A 620 16.02 1.74 -8.96
N MET A 621 14.87 2.15 -9.48
CA MET A 621 14.04 1.33 -10.37
C MET A 621 14.53 1.43 -11.82
N GLU A 622 14.74 0.28 -12.46
CA GLU A 622 14.88 0.19 -13.92
C GLU A 622 13.53 0.48 -14.58
N ARG A 623 13.51 1.32 -15.61
CA ARG A 623 12.27 1.78 -16.25
C ARG A 623 12.34 1.62 -17.76
N GLU A 624 11.19 1.30 -18.34
CA GLU A 624 11.03 1.23 -19.79
C GLU A 624 10.99 2.64 -20.40
N ASN A 625 11.60 2.79 -21.58
CA ASN A 625 11.65 4.05 -22.34
C ASN A 625 10.49 4.15 -23.35
N ASN A 626 9.25 3.88 -22.90
CA ASN A 626 8.07 3.90 -23.78
C ASN A 626 7.33 5.24 -23.72
N TYR A 627 7.83 6.22 -24.48
CA TYR A 627 7.25 7.57 -24.51
C TYR A 627 5.89 7.62 -25.24
N GLU A 628 5.66 6.71 -26.18
CA GLU A 628 4.39 6.63 -26.90
C GLU A 628 3.26 6.10 -26.00
N PHE A 629 3.55 5.07 -25.19
CA PHE A 629 2.61 4.61 -24.18
C PHE A 629 2.29 5.73 -23.18
N TYR A 630 3.32 6.40 -22.66
CA TYR A 630 3.12 7.53 -21.74
C TYR A 630 2.22 8.60 -22.34
N ARG A 631 2.48 9.00 -23.59
CA ARG A 631 1.67 10.01 -24.30
C ARG A 631 0.18 9.64 -24.29
N LYS A 632 -0.15 8.39 -24.58
CA LYS A 632 -1.54 7.90 -24.58
C LYS A 632 -2.12 7.83 -23.17
N PHE A 633 -1.37 7.27 -22.21
CA PHE A 633 -1.77 7.13 -20.80
C PHE A 633 -2.12 8.49 -20.17
N ASP A 634 -1.25 9.47 -20.41
CA ASP A 634 -1.33 10.84 -19.91
C ASP A 634 -2.44 11.63 -20.63
N ALA A 635 -2.62 11.46 -21.93
CA ALA A 635 -3.72 12.07 -22.70
C ALA A 635 -5.10 11.58 -22.23
N ILE A 636 -5.26 10.27 -21.96
CA ILE A 636 -6.49 9.69 -21.40
C ILE A 636 -6.82 10.36 -20.06
N SER A 637 -5.81 10.53 -19.21
CA SER A 637 -5.96 11.13 -17.88
C SER A 637 -6.41 12.59 -17.97
N ARG A 638 -5.76 13.39 -18.83
CA ARG A 638 -6.17 14.79 -19.08
C ARG A 638 -7.57 14.90 -19.62
N PHE A 639 -7.92 14.09 -20.63
CA PHE A 639 -9.25 14.11 -21.21
C PHE A 639 -10.30 13.82 -20.13
N ALA A 640 -10.11 12.75 -19.37
CA ALA A 640 -11.08 12.33 -18.37
C ALA A 640 -11.21 13.31 -17.19
N LEU A 641 -10.12 14.00 -16.81
CA LEU A 641 -10.12 15.02 -15.76
C LEU A 641 -10.95 16.27 -16.11
N HIS A 642 -11.03 16.60 -17.40
CA HIS A 642 -11.71 17.81 -17.89
C HIS A 642 -13.03 17.54 -18.64
N ASN A 643 -13.50 16.30 -18.65
CA ASN A 643 -14.74 15.91 -19.32
C ASN A 643 -15.86 15.61 -18.30
N ASP A 644 -16.99 16.30 -18.44
CA ASP A 644 -18.12 16.20 -17.51
C ASP A 644 -18.69 14.80 -17.37
N PHE A 645 -18.71 14.04 -18.47
CA PHE A 645 -19.23 12.68 -18.48
C PHE A 645 -18.35 11.76 -17.63
N THR A 646 -17.03 11.87 -17.73
CA THR A 646 -16.11 10.98 -17.01
C THR A 646 -15.92 11.33 -15.54
N HIS A 647 -16.10 12.59 -15.12
CA HIS A 647 -15.92 12.95 -13.70
C HIS A 647 -17.21 12.87 -12.86
N SER A 648 -18.39 13.07 -13.48
CA SER A 648 -19.68 13.10 -12.76
C SER A 648 -20.77 12.22 -13.36
N GLY A 649 -20.49 11.54 -14.48
CA GLY A 649 -21.48 10.74 -15.18
C GLY A 649 -21.72 9.36 -14.60
N VAL A 650 -22.58 8.61 -15.29
CA VAL A 650 -22.92 7.22 -14.97
C VAL A 650 -22.73 6.38 -16.23
N ALA A 651 -21.93 5.33 -16.12
CA ALA A 651 -21.70 4.37 -17.20
C ALA A 651 -22.74 3.24 -17.20
N GLU A 652 -23.30 2.94 -18.37
CA GLU A 652 -24.29 1.90 -18.56
C GLU A 652 -23.96 1.06 -19.80
N ILE A 653 -23.99 -0.27 -19.65
CA ILE A 653 -23.82 -1.19 -20.79
C ILE A 653 -24.91 -0.92 -21.83
N HIS A 654 -24.48 -0.74 -23.07
CA HIS A 654 -25.36 -0.61 -24.23
C HIS A 654 -25.44 -1.93 -25.01
N GLN A 655 -24.30 -2.55 -25.28
CA GLN A 655 -24.22 -3.92 -25.77
C GLN A 655 -23.18 -4.70 -24.96
N SER A 656 -23.62 -5.81 -24.38
CA SER A 656 -22.81 -6.70 -23.56
C SER A 656 -21.97 -7.65 -24.41
N ASN A 657 -20.87 -8.13 -23.83
CA ASN A 657 -20.03 -9.20 -24.39
C ASN A 657 -20.63 -10.61 -24.15
N GLU A 658 -21.93 -10.78 -24.42
CA GLU A 658 -22.65 -12.04 -24.18
C GLU A 658 -22.18 -13.19 -25.10
N ASP A 659 -21.76 -12.86 -26.32
CA ASP A 659 -21.21 -13.83 -27.27
C ASP A 659 -19.76 -14.22 -26.98
N LYS A 660 -19.16 -13.65 -25.91
CA LYS A 660 -17.79 -13.87 -25.46
C LYS A 660 -16.74 -13.53 -26.53
N SER A 661 -17.09 -12.72 -27.53
CA SER A 661 -16.16 -12.31 -28.58
C SER A 661 -15.13 -11.28 -28.10
N GLY A 662 -15.44 -10.52 -27.05
CA GLY A 662 -14.71 -9.34 -26.61
C GLY A 662 -15.38 -8.03 -27.03
N PHE A 663 -16.41 -8.06 -27.87
CA PHE A 663 -17.12 -6.85 -28.26
C PHE A 663 -17.99 -6.31 -27.13
N VAL A 664 -17.81 -5.06 -26.74
CA VAL A 664 -18.64 -4.38 -25.74
C VAL A 664 -18.82 -2.91 -26.13
N SER A 665 -20.00 -2.37 -25.82
CA SER A 665 -20.23 -0.92 -25.87
C SER A 665 -21.00 -0.42 -24.66
N TRP A 666 -20.72 0.81 -24.26
CA TRP A 666 -21.38 1.45 -23.12
C TRP A 666 -21.57 2.95 -23.38
N LEU A 667 -22.58 3.50 -22.72
CA LEU A 667 -22.88 4.91 -22.70
C LEU A 667 -22.38 5.51 -21.40
N ILE A 668 -21.96 6.77 -21.45
CA ILE A 668 -21.77 7.59 -20.26
C ILE A 668 -22.75 8.75 -20.33
N ASN A 669 -23.70 8.74 -19.41
CA ASN A 669 -24.71 9.78 -19.25
C ASN A 669 -24.21 10.83 -18.26
N LYS A 670 -24.64 12.09 -18.42
CA LYS A 670 -24.52 13.06 -17.32
C LYS A 670 -25.41 12.63 -16.15
N GLU A 671 -25.10 13.14 -14.95
CA GLU A 671 -25.91 12.89 -13.77
C GLU A 671 -27.39 13.25 -14.01
N LEU A 672 -28.29 12.50 -13.35
CA LEU A 672 -29.73 12.59 -13.52
C LEU A 672 -30.23 14.02 -13.23
N GLY A 673 -30.72 14.71 -14.27
CA GLY A 673 -31.16 16.11 -14.20
C GLY A 673 -30.22 17.13 -14.85
N MET A 674 -29.04 16.73 -15.33
CA MET A 674 -28.09 17.58 -16.04
C MET A 674 -28.06 17.29 -17.56
N GLY A 675 -29.12 17.65 -18.30
CA GLY A 675 -29.13 17.62 -19.77
C GLY A 675 -28.98 16.22 -20.42
N ASP A 676 -29.99 15.79 -21.18
CA ASP A 676 -30.01 14.47 -21.84
C ASP A 676 -29.82 14.61 -23.36
N ASP A 677 -29.18 15.70 -23.80
CA ASP A 677 -29.01 16.02 -25.22
C ASP A 677 -27.68 15.50 -25.80
N GLU A 678 -26.73 15.15 -24.94
CA GLU A 678 -25.41 14.63 -25.32
C GLU A 678 -25.01 13.43 -24.45
N LYS A 679 -24.25 12.49 -25.02
CA LYS A 679 -23.68 11.32 -24.33
C LYS A 679 -22.27 11.03 -24.85
N LEU A 680 -21.42 10.41 -24.03
CA LEU A 680 -20.28 9.66 -24.58
C LEU A 680 -20.73 8.24 -24.89
N PHE A 681 -20.25 7.70 -26.01
CA PHE A 681 -20.51 6.35 -26.43
C PHE A 681 -19.20 5.65 -26.78
N ILE A 682 -18.90 4.59 -26.05
CA ILE A 682 -17.64 3.88 -26.16
C ILE A 682 -17.89 2.51 -26.76
N ILE A 683 -17.03 2.12 -27.69
CA ILE A 683 -17.01 0.80 -28.31
C ILE A 683 -15.61 0.23 -28.13
N ALA A 684 -15.50 -1.02 -27.72
CA ALA A 684 -14.21 -1.65 -27.52
C ALA A 684 -14.21 -3.14 -27.83
N ASN A 685 -13.02 -3.66 -28.12
CA ASN A 685 -12.67 -5.05 -27.91
C ASN A 685 -12.02 -5.17 -26.52
N GLU A 686 -12.78 -5.62 -25.51
CA GLU A 686 -12.30 -5.67 -24.13
C GLU A 686 -11.33 -6.82 -23.84
N ASN A 687 -11.09 -7.72 -24.80
CA ASN A 687 -10.11 -8.78 -24.65
C ASN A 687 -8.68 -8.20 -24.74
N PRO A 688 -7.80 -8.49 -23.76
CA PRO A 688 -6.41 -8.09 -23.85
C PRO A 688 -5.65 -8.96 -24.86
N PRO A 689 -4.62 -8.44 -25.55
CA PRO A 689 -3.78 -9.25 -26.44
C PRO A 689 -3.18 -10.48 -25.76
N THR A 690 -2.78 -10.33 -24.49
CA THR A 690 -2.28 -11.40 -23.64
C THR A 690 -2.94 -11.34 -22.27
N GLN A 691 -3.07 -12.46 -21.57
CA GLN A 691 -3.43 -12.47 -20.16
C GLN A 691 -2.95 -13.75 -19.45
N VAL A 692 -2.74 -13.65 -18.15
CA VAL A 692 -2.48 -14.79 -17.27
C VAL A 692 -3.76 -15.13 -16.53
N VAL A 693 -4.25 -16.36 -16.71
CA VAL A 693 -5.46 -16.87 -16.05
C VAL A 693 -5.07 -17.96 -15.07
N ARG A 694 -5.68 -17.92 -13.88
CA ARG A 694 -5.53 -18.95 -12.86
C ARG A 694 -6.77 -19.85 -12.86
N LYS A 695 -6.56 -21.13 -13.12
CA LYS A 695 -7.62 -22.15 -13.09
C LYS A 695 -7.45 -22.99 -11.83
N TYR A 696 -8.42 -22.86 -10.92
CA TYR A 696 -8.50 -23.64 -9.70
C TYR A 696 -9.16 -24.99 -10.00
N HIS A 697 -8.49 -26.08 -9.66
CA HIS A 697 -9.03 -27.42 -9.78
C HIS A 697 -9.66 -27.86 -8.45
N GLU A 698 -10.55 -28.85 -8.50
CA GLU A 698 -11.27 -29.34 -7.31
C GLU A 698 -10.34 -29.92 -6.23
N ASP A 699 -9.13 -30.35 -6.60
CA ASP A 699 -8.10 -30.85 -5.69
C ASP A 699 -7.28 -29.74 -5.01
N GLY A 700 -7.63 -28.47 -5.24
CA GLY A 700 -6.95 -27.30 -4.70
C GLY A 700 -5.71 -26.88 -5.47
N THR A 701 -5.32 -27.58 -6.55
CA THR A 701 -4.22 -27.16 -7.40
C THR A 701 -4.62 -25.99 -8.29
N VAL A 702 -3.65 -25.12 -8.59
CA VAL A 702 -3.84 -23.95 -9.46
C VAL A 702 -2.98 -24.11 -10.71
N GLU A 703 -3.63 -24.14 -11.86
CA GLU A 703 -2.97 -24.10 -13.17
C GLU A 703 -2.90 -22.66 -13.66
N ILE A 704 -1.69 -22.22 -14.05
CA ILE A 704 -1.44 -20.88 -14.61
C ILE A 704 -1.39 -21.00 -16.13
N ILE A 705 -2.29 -20.31 -16.83
CA ILE A 705 -2.46 -20.38 -18.28
C ILE A 705 -2.19 -19.01 -18.89
N ASN A 706 -1.23 -18.94 -19.81
CA ASN A 706 -1.03 -17.78 -20.67
C ASN A 706 -1.98 -17.86 -21.86
N GLN A 707 -2.89 -16.90 -21.99
CA GLN A 707 -3.84 -16.80 -23.08
C GLN A 707 -3.50 -15.64 -23.99
N THR A 708 -3.81 -15.79 -25.28
CA THR A 708 -3.66 -14.75 -26.30
C THR A 708 -4.99 -14.55 -27.00
N SER A 709 -5.39 -13.31 -27.25
CA SER A 709 -6.61 -13.00 -28.00
C SER A 709 -6.28 -12.41 -29.37
N GLY A 710 -7.17 -12.67 -30.33
CA GLY A 710 -7.09 -12.15 -31.69
C GLY A 710 -8.09 -11.03 -31.97
N PRO A 711 -8.00 -10.40 -33.15
CA PRO A 711 -8.96 -9.39 -33.57
C PRO A 711 -10.37 -9.98 -33.71
N ILE A 712 -11.37 -9.13 -33.47
CA ILE A 712 -12.77 -9.44 -33.79
C ILE A 712 -13.16 -8.75 -35.10
N TYR A 713 -14.08 -9.36 -35.84
CA TYR A 713 -14.43 -8.92 -37.19
C TYR A 713 -15.93 -8.70 -37.34
N ASN A 714 -16.30 -7.79 -38.23
CA ASN A 714 -17.67 -7.54 -38.66
C ASN A 714 -18.63 -7.33 -37.48
N LYS A 715 -18.26 -6.41 -36.58
CA LYS A 715 -19.08 -6.04 -35.43
C LYS A 715 -19.84 -4.76 -35.70
N GLU A 716 -21.07 -4.68 -35.19
CA GLU A 716 -21.94 -3.54 -35.34
C GLU A 716 -22.44 -3.07 -33.97
N SER A 717 -22.47 -1.76 -33.78
CA SER A 717 -23.10 -1.13 -32.63
C SER A 717 -24.23 -0.21 -33.06
N TYR A 718 -25.43 -0.44 -32.52
CA TYR A 718 -26.59 0.41 -32.82
C TYR A 718 -26.49 1.71 -32.05
N ILE A 719 -26.82 2.84 -32.68
CA ILE A 719 -26.89 4.11 -31.96
C ILE A 719 -28.22 4.14 -31.17
N PRO A 720 -28.23 4.60 -29.91
CA PRO A 720 -29.45 4.73 -29.11
C PRO A 720 -30.55 5.54 -29.82
N GLU A 721 -31.81 5.16 -29.61
CA GLU A 721 -32.95 5.85 -30.23
C GLU A 721 -32.97 7.35 -29.86
N GLY A 722 -33.18 8.19 -30.87
CA GLY A 722 -33.22 9.64 -30.70
C GLY A 722 -31.84 10.32 -30.63
N PHE A 723 -30.75 9.60 -30.88
CA PHE A 723 -29.40 10.16 -30.97
C PHE A 723 -28.77 9.91 -32.35
N LYS A 724 -27.78 10.74 -32.69
CA LYS A 724 -26.85 10.58 -33.82
C LYS A 724 -25.42 10.75 -33.32
N VAL A 725 -24.45 10.17 -34.04
CA VAL A 725 -23.03 10.47 -33.79
C VAL A 725 -22.74 11.88 -34.28
N ALA A 726 -22.28 12.73 -33.38
CA ALA A 726 -21.84 14.09 -33.70
C ALA A 726 -20.36 14.11 -34.10
N SER A 727 -19.55 13.31 -33.41
CA SER A 727 -18.10 13.29 -33.57
C SER A 727 -17.45 12.08 -32.90
N GLU A 728 -16.17 11.88 -33.19
CA GLU A 728 -15.26 10.93 -32.53
C GLU A 728 -14.08 11.70 -31.95
N TYR A 729 -13.65 11.31 -30.74
CA TYR A 729 -12.41 11.81 -30.15
C TYR A 729 -11.28 10.88 -30.53
N ILE A 730 -10.30 11.43 -31.26
CA ILE A 730 -9.08 10.73 -31.64
C ILE A 730 -7.87 11.40 -30.97
N LEU A 731 -6.80 10.65 -30.77
CA LEU A 731 -5.51 11.18 -30.32
C LEU A 731 -4.52 11.16 -31.49
N PRO A 732 -4.27 12.31 -32.16
CA PRO A 732 -3.29 12.39 -33.24
C PRO A 732 -1.89 11.98 -32.76
N GLU A 733 -1.05 11.43 -33.65
CA GLU A 733 0.31 10.94 -33.30
C GLU A 733 1.19 12.02 -32.66
N ASP A 734 1.16 13.25 -33.20
CA ASP A 734 1.97 14.38 -32.72
C ASP A 734 1.29 15.23 -31.63
N SER A 735 0.15 14.77 -31.08
CA SER A 735 -0.60 15.51 -30.08
C SER A 735 -0.46 14.90 -28.68
N LEU A 736 -0.49 15.77 -27.67
CA LEU A 736 -0.68 15.38 -26.26
C LEU A 736 -2.16 15.37 -25.85
N ASP A 737 -3.03 15.93 -26.68
CA ASP A 737 -4.43 16.19 -26.37
C ASP A 737 -5.33 15.52 -27.43
N PHE A 738 -6.46 14.97 -26.98
CA PHE A 738 -7.49 14.45 -27.89
C PHE A 738 -8.08 15.58 -28.73
N THR A 739 -8.45 15.24 -29.96
CA THR A 739 -9.12 16.15 -30.90
C THR A 739 -10.43 15.54 -31.37
N GLU A 740 -11.45 16.38 -31.47
CA GLU A 740 -12.77 16.00 -31.97
C GLU A 740 -12.79 16.06 -33.51
N ILE A 741 -13.19 14.97 -34.16
CA ILE A 741 -13.41 14.88 -35.61
C ILE A 741 -14.88 14.62 -35.91
N THR A 742 -15.43 15.30 -36.92
CA THR A 742 -16.85 15.17 -37.30
C THR A 742 -17.07 14.30 -38.54
N ASP A 743 -16.00 13.99 -39.29
CA ASP A 743 -16.06 13.12 -40.47
C ASP A 743 -15.91 11.66 -40.04
N ILE A 744 -17.04 10.99 -39.84
CA ILE A 744 -17.11 9.62 -39.31
C ILE A 744 -17.44 8.68 -40.46
N SER A 745 -16.45 7.90 -40.90
CA SER A 745 -16.57 7.05 -42.09
C SER A 745 -17.26 5.71 -41.85
N ASN A 746 -17.33 5.27 -40.59
CA ASN A 746 -17.82 3.95 -40.19
C ASN A 746 -19.30 3.96 -39.73
N ILE A 747 -20.04 5.03 -40.01
CA ILE A 747 -21.47 5.15 -39.70
C ILE A 747 -22.35 4.89 -40.92
N SER A 748 -23.32 3.99 -40.79
CA SER A 748 -24.33 3.72 -41.81
C SER A 748 -25.63 3.23 -41.16
N ASP A 749 -26.79 3.67 -41.66
CA ASP A 749 -28.11 3.19 -41.20
C ASP A 749 -28.31 3.21 -39.67
N ASN A 750 -27.85 4.28 -39.01
CA ASN A 750 -27.90 4.46 -37.56
C ASN A 750 -27.11 3.40 -36.76
N LYS A 751 -26.06 2.84 -37.38
CA LYS A 751 -25.10 1.93 -36.74
C LYS A 751 -23.67 2.35 -37.02
N LEU A 752 -22.79 2.03 -36.08
CA LEU A 752 -21.35 2.03 -36.27
C LEU A 752 -20.89 0.63 -36.64
N THR A 753 -20.15 0.50 -37.73
CA THR A 753 -19.70 -0.78 -38.28
C THR A 753 -18.19 -0.89 -38.23
N PHE A 754 -17.68 -1.98 -37.67
CA PHE A 754 -16.26 -2.24 -37.53
C PHE A 754 -15.90 -3.51 -38.29
N GLU A 755 -15.16 -3.36 -39.39
CA GLU A 755 -14.64 -4.49 -40.17
C GLU A 755 -13.68 -5.33 -39.31
N LYS A 756 -12.88 -4.65 -38.48
CA LYS A 756 -11.89 -5.24 -37.57
C LYS A 756 -11.76 -4.37 -36.32
N LEU A 757 -11.65 -5.01 -35.17
CA LEU A 757 -11.19 -4.40 -33.91
C LEU A 757 -10.08 -5.27 -33.32
N GLU A 758 -8.89 -4.71 -33.18
CA GLU A 758 -7.75 -5.33 -32.50
C GLU A 758 -8.05 -5.55 -31.01
N PRO A 759 -7.42 -6.53 -30.34
CA PRO A 759 -7.58 -6.70 -28.89
C PRO A 759 -7.22 -5.41 -28.15
N SER A 760 -8.08 -4.98 -27.23
CA SER A 760 -7.94 -3.73 -26.46
C SER A 760 -8.04 -2.43 -27.28
N GLU A 761 -8.47 -2.50 -28.54
CA GLU A 761 -8.85 -1.32 -29.31
C GLU A 761 -10.17 -0.73 -28.79
N PHE A 762 -10.24 0.59 -28.72
CA PHE A 762 -11.41 1.33 -28.25
C PHE A 762 -11.61 2.62 -29.04
N HIS A 763 -12.87 3.05 -29.15
CA HIS A 763 -13.30 4.27 -29.82
C HIS A 763 -14.21 5.09 -28.90
N ILE A 764 -14.11 6.42 -28.96
CA ILE A 764 -14.86 7.34 -28.11
C ILE A 764 -15.69 8.27 -29.00
N TYR A 765 -17.00 8.05 -29.02
CA TYR A 765 -17.93 8.89 -29.79
C TYR A 765 -18.67 9.86 -28.89
N LYS A 766 -18.97 11.04 -29.43
CA LYS A 766 -19.97 11.95 -28.87
C LYS A 766 -21.29 11.75 -29.59
N LEU A 767 -22.34 11.46 -28.84
CA LEU A 767 -23.71 11.40 -29.35
C LEU A 767 -24.44 12.70 -29.04
N GLN A 768 -25.34 13.10 -29.94
CA GLN A 768 -26.22 14.26 -29.76
C GLN A 768 -27.64 13.93 -30.25
N ARG A 769 -28.65 14.52 -29.62
CA ARG A 769 -30.06 14.42 -30.08
C ARG A 769 -30.32 15.10 -31.42
#